data_AF-A0A533RP55-F1
#
_entry.id   AF-A0A533RP55-F1
#
_cell.length_a   1.000
_cell.length_b   1.000
_cell.length_c   1.000
_cell.angle_alpha   90.00
_cell.angle_beta   90.00
_cell.angle_gamma   90.00
#
_symmetry.space_group_name_H-M   'P 1'
#
loop_
_entity.id
_entity.type
_entity.pdbx_description
1 polymer ?
#
loop_
_entity_poly.entity_id
_entity_poly.type
_entity_poly.pdbx_seq_one_letter_code
_entity_poly.pdbx_strand_id
1 'polypeptide(L)'
;MALLACACLAPATAVALETTAPHVPTRVDTDVCAMCHRGHGGASDGWSENTAFETTYVALLVVPSVGVGDTAVCYACHGVGQLGSDAADVESAFSSTSRHSIAPSATAYGARPMHECSTCHDSHGSQRDASGALHPALLRAYDASGSAYYGDEAYCAACHPDRPLDIWDGLDAFKRTAHHSRLPSPTTGTGIVCSNCHDPHGSDRAPSIVASICPPAVVATQSVTANDRTFCTLCHPAQEYTFSGPATYATAAHGSSTATIAVAGEYPARDYASGVATRAVGECQVCHAPMGRTRDSTRTIPKLGDKYGRQLCDRCHDGDGPARTDVATLAFPASRTDTELVAVWRPSVETSIYGDIAVYTRDVTVSVPATLDGPRVLPSANRTGDASAGDIDRDGIAELVIGDPSRAYLDIRSADPVGGLVTTSVAIPGGVAAQYVEVGDFISGGAGAGQAEIAIVARAATEPHASTLYVLRYSAGALTSLASAAVGDDVSGIASGDVTGTALADLVVTAAADDQFRVLTESGGALGPVGGPYSTLSKPRGASVGDVWGASAGREIVICNAGQPAGVNNVSVFDGAGVKLGDLNTLGNAGAGIAYDSAVTDVLYNVTPLGTSGAELLVALRSDPTTDAVSATASVDLFRQAVGGIGLDAVPGKYDTGLHYESSALAAGDVDGDGRSEFVVGNSGKWLRFGDRQAPSLQVFDTSDGLTLSATPRTLWSTGIEQASGIETTWTVLGASPAVVVADLGPVGLARHPADAGPAQHVSTETATIPRHVTCADCHNPHETTATVQSPSPAVYGALKGAWGVFVTPSGPGTAITYSQKTAVAREFEVCLKCHSANMTRGRTRDIASEVNTRNASYLAVGAASTVASAPSGTFATRTAGTFTSTGAAWTKDSTMYCADCHRNANTDQAKGPHASDNGSLLRAPFWGTLTSSSDALCYLCHKYTVYYTGVEDTLTTASLFQHPPRTEQRMHKLHANDGGFSCRVCHVTHGSPTLLHLHNTDHSYEHADLGGACTTQCHIGGARRAYVRTSVTATITQPTSFTVPVSAGYTGTWSAIVSRDATSLVVGEIGGASAVPPDLPAVFAIEIGFTGTPSLPSGVEFRGRYAGSPGHTVYVQAFDYSSGTWSTLGSPWPSTAVPGVYTWALTNPSFRRAADGEVRIRVIHPQPGDPTHSMDIDSVWLYP
;
A
#
# COMPACT_ATOMS: atom_id res chain seq x y z
N MET A 1 -20.95 99.40 -5.16
CA MET A 1 -20.97 99.19 -6.62
C MET A 1 -21.75 97.90 -6.85
N ALA A 2 -23.08 97.99 -6.92
CA ALA A 2 -23.94 98.10 -8.12
C ALA A 2 -24.57 96.71 -8.40
N LEU A 3 -25.81 96.43 -7.94
CA LEU A 3 -27.14 96.71 -8.58
C LEU A 3 -27.29 95.87 -9.88
N LEU A 4 -28.33 95.08 -10.19
CA LEU A 4 -29.80 95.08 -9.95
C LEU A 4 -30.33 93.65 -10.30
N ALA A 5 -31.14 92.98 -9.48
CA ALA A 5 -32.62 92.85 -9.52
C ALA A 5 -33.28 92.17 -10.75
N CYS A 6 -34.01 91.06 -10.51
CA CYS A 6 -35.38 90.70 -10.96
C CYS A 6 -35.60 89.19 -10.74
N ALA A 7 -36.44 88.73 -9.80
CA ALA A 7 -37.92 88.72 -9.77
C ALA A 7 -38.53 87.43 -10.35
N CYS A 8 -39.23 86.74 -9.45
CA CYS A 8 -40.19 85.66 -9.54
C CYS A 8 -40.80 85.29 -10.90
N LEU A 9 -40.84 83.99 -11.21
CA LEU A 9 -41.97 83.30 -11.84
C LEU A 9 -41.95 81.82 -11.39
N ALA A 10 -42.95 81.42 -10.60
CA ALA A 10 -43.26 80.02 -10.33
C ALA A 10 -44.08 79.47 -11.49
N PRO A 11 -43.74 78.31 -12.09
CA PRO A 11 -44.71 77.54 -12.84
C PRO A 11 -45.59 76.78 -11.84
N ALA A 12 -46.89 76.77 -12.12
CA ALA A 12 -47.91 76.10 -11.35
C ALA A 12 -47.55 74.63 -11.05
N THR A 13 -47.93 74.19 -9.86
CA THR A 13 -48.06 72.78 -9.50
C THR A 13 -48.81 72.02 -10.59
N ALA A 14 -48.10 71.21 -11.37
CA ALA A 14 -48.72 70.01 -11.90
C ALA A 14 -48.90 69.09 -10.69
N VAL A 15 -50.11 69.05 -10.15
CA VAL A 15 -50.55 67.87 -9.41
C VAL A 15 -50.42 66.73 -10.42
N ALA A 16 -49.43 65.85 -10.22
CA ALA A 16 -49.51 64.54 -10.82
C ALA A 16 -50.80 63.94 -10.25
N LEU A 17 -51.88 63.93 -11.05
CA LEU A 17 -52.94 62.98 -10.82
C LEU A 17 -52.21 61.63 -10.75
N GLU A 18 -52.36 60.95 -9.62
CA GLU A 18 -52.24 59.51 -9.53
C GLU A 18 -52.80 58.95 -10.84
N THR A 19 -51.94 58.35 -11.66
CA THR A 19 -52.42 57.50 -12.75
C THR A 19 -53.12 56.36 -12.04
N THR A 20 -54.40 56.54 -11.72
CA THR A 20 -55.27 55.48 -11.26
C THR A 20 -55.21 54.42 -12.34
N ALA A 21 -54.42 53.37 -12.07
CA ALA A 21 -54.51 52.10 -12.73
C ALA A 21 -56.00 51.69 -12.81
N PRO A 22 -56.43 50.89 -13.81
CA PRO A 22 -57.85 50.62 -14.10
C PRO A 22 -58.64 49.90 -12.98
N HIS A 23 -58.02 49.68 -11.83
CA HIS A 23 -58.58 49.10 -10.61
C HIS A 23 -59.55 50.10 -9.95
N VAL A 24 -60.85 49.86 -10.12
CA VAL A 24 -61.90 50.83 -9.81
C VAL A 24 -62.13 50.93 -8.29
N PRO A 25 -62.19 52.14 -7.70
CA PRO A 25 -62.56 52.31 -6.29
C PRO A 25 -64.00 51.82 -6.03
N THR A 26 -64.19 51.05 -4.95
CA THR A 26 -65.44 50.35 -4.57
C THR A 26 -66.66 51.24 -4.27
N ARG A 27 -66.58 52.56 -4.49
CA ARG A 27 -67.55 53.53 -3.97
C ARG A 27 -68.33 54.33 -5.02
N VAL A 28 -68.15 54.07 -6.31
CA VAL A 28 -68.95 54.76 -7.34
C VAL A 28 -69.29 53.83 -8.51
N ASP A 29 -70.58 53.64 -8.77
CA ASP A 29 -71.10 52.98 -9.97
C ASP A 29 -70.69 53.79 -11.21
N THR A 30 -69.68 53.31 -11.95
CA THR A 30 -69.18 53.96 -13.18
C THR A 30 -69.25 53.01 -14.37
N ASP A 31 -69.22 53.56 -15.60
CA ASP A 31 -69.14 52.77 -16.84
C ASP A 31 -67.93 51.81 -16.86
N VAL A 32 -66.88 52.13 -16.09
CA VAL A 32 -65.69 51.27 -15.90
C VAL A 32 -66.03 50.04 -15.04
N CYS A 33 -66.83 50.17 -13.98
CA CYS A 33 -67.36 49.02 -13.25
C CYS A 33 -68.22 48.14 -14.17
N ALA A 34 -68.97 48.74 -15.11
CA ALA A 34 -69.82 48.01 -16.05
C ALA A 34 -69.04 47.22 -17.13
N MET A 35 -67.76 47.56 -17.36
CA MET A 35 -66.86 46.74 -18.20
C MET A 35 -66.53 45.40 -17.55
N CYS A 36 -66.58 45.34 -16.21
CA CYS A 36 -66.37 44.12 -15.43
C CYS A 36 -67.71 43.48 -15.02
N HIS A 37 -68.67 44.24 -14.51
CA HIS A 37 -69.94 43.77 -13.94
C HIS A 37 -71.13 44.05 -14.87
N ARG A 38 -72.10 43.12 -15.03
CA ARG A 38 -73.34 43.43 -15.77
C ARG A 38 -74.59 43.28 -14.87
N GLY A 39 -75.07 44.41 -14.31
CA GLY A 39 -76.45 44.57 -13.81
C GLY A 39 -76.62 45.48 -12.58
N HIS A 40 -77.17 46.69 -12.77
CA HIS A 40 -77.52 47.62 -11.67
C HIS A 40 -78.94 47.37 -11.13
N GLY A 41 -79.12 46.34 -10.29
CA GLY A 41 -80.44 46.00 -9.73
C GLY A 41 -80.52 45.65 -8.25
N GLY A 42 -79.41 45.58 -7.51
CA GLY A 42 -79.46 45.24 -6.08
C GLY A 42 -78.19 45.63 -5.35
N ALA A 43 -78.33 46.00 -4.07
CA ALA A 43 -77.21 46.23 -3.17
C ALA A 43 -76.31 44.98 -3.11
N SER A 44 -75.00 45.18 -3.09
CA SER A 44 -73.97 44.13 -3.01
C SER A 44 -73.88 43.46 -1.64
N ASP A 45 -75.02 43.18 -1.01
CA ASP A 45 -75.12 42.48 0.28
C ASP A 45 -75.48 41.02 0.01
N GLY A 46 -74.46 40.21 -0.28
CA GLY A 46 -74.58 38.78 -0.55
C GLY A 46 -73.38 38.00 -0.05
N TRP A 47 -73.11 38.06 1.26
CA TRP A 47 -72.27 37.07 1.94
C TRP A 47 -73.05 35.75 2.05
N SER A 48 -72.62 34.69 1.37
CA SER A 48 -73.03 33.32 1.72
C SER A 48 -71.80 32.51 2.12
N GLU A 49 -71.80 32.07 3.38
CA GLU A 49 -70.81 31.17 3.97
C GLU A 49 -70.82 29.81 3.23
N ASN A 50 -69.65 29.35 2.75
CA ASN A 50 -69.32 27.99 2.25
C ASN A 50 -68.97 27.77 0.77
N THR A 51 -68.29 28.69 0.07
CA THR A 51 -67.33 28.31 -0.99
C THR A 51 -66.15 29.33 -1.03
N ALA A 52 -64.97 28.89 -1.47
CA ALA A 52 -63.63 29.48 -1.24
C ALA A 52 -63.51 31.02 -1.10
N PHE A 53 -62.92 31.48 0.01
CA PHE A 53 -62.69 32.88 0.42
C PHE A 53 -61.83 33.77 -0.51
N GLU A 54 -61.40 33.32 -1.69
CA GLU A 54 -60.35 34.04 -2.45
C GLU A 54 -60.69 34.41 -3.88
N THR A 55 -61.80 33.96 -4.44
CA THR A 55 -62.39 34.70 -5.55
C THR A 55 -63.16 35.85 -4.93
N THR A 56 -62.82 37.10 -5.24
CA THR A 56 -63.84 38.15 -5.18
C THR A 56 -65.01 37.60 -5.98
N TYR A 57 -66.16 37.35 -5.35
CA TYR A 57 -67.38 36.94 -6.05
C TYR A 57 -67.84 38.11 -6.89
N VAL A 58 -67.20 38.26 -8.04
CA VAL A 58 -67.58 39.19 -9.07
C VAL A 58 -68.72 38.49 -9.79
N ALA A 59 -69.93 39.05 -9.73
CA ALA A 59 -70.94 38.81 -10.77
C ALA A 59 -70.40 39.39 -12.08
N LEU A 60 -69.43 38.69 -12.68
CA LEU A 60 -68.69 39.04 -13.88
C LEU A 60 -69.11 38.02 -14.93
N LEU A 61 -69.72 38.49 -16.01
CA LEU A 61 -70.30 37.65 -17.07
C LEU A 61 -69.24 37.11 -18.04
N VAL A 62 -68.06 36.79 -17.52
CA VAL A 62 -67.18 35.77 -18.06
C VAL A 62 -66.92 34.85 -16.87
N VAL A 63 -67.82 33.92 -16.61
CA VAL A 63 -67.44 32.70 -15.89
C VAL A 63 -66.64 31.93 -16.94
N PRO A 64 -65.30 31.92 -16.93
CA PRO A 64 -64.67 30.84 -17.63
C PRO A 64 -65.06 29.57 -16.84
N SER A 65 -65.46 28.53 -17.57
CA SER A 65 -65.94 27.24 -17.03
C SER A 65 -65.25 26.86 -15.71
N VAL A 66 -66.00 26.36 -14.72
CA VAL A 66 -65.48 25.89 -13.43
C VAL A 66 -64.06 25.31 -13.57
N GLY A 67 -63.03 26.03 -13.08
CA GLY A 67 -61.62 25.64 -13.18
C GLY A 67 -60.67 26.51 -14.03
N VAL A 68 -61.11 27.60 -14.69
CA VAL A 68 -60.18 28.48 -15.48
C VAL A 68 -59.73 29.77 -14.78
N GLY A 69 -60.21 30.08 -13.58
CA GLY A 69 -59.78 31.23 -12.77
C GLY A 69 -60.03 32.62 -13.39
N ASP A 70 -59.51 33.68 -12.78
CA ASP A 70 -59.63 35.08 -13.28
C ASP A 70 -58.60 35.49 -14.37
N THR A 71 -57.64 34.62 -14.68
CA THR A 71 -56.52 34.91 -15.60
C THR A 71 -56.96 35.41 -16.97
N ALA A 72 -58.01 34.83 -17.55
CA ALA A 72 -58.53 35.24 -18.86
C ALA A 72 -59.06 36.69 -18.86
N VAL A 73 -59.59 37.16 -17.73
CA VAL A 73 -60.06 38.54 -17.56
C VAL A 73 -58.87 39.47 -17.45
N CYS A 74 -57.85 39.08 -16.68
CA CYS A 74 -56.61 39.83 -16.58
C CYS A 74 -55.91 39.97 -17.93
N TYR A 75 -55.87 38.92 -18.77
CA TYR A 75 -55.28 38.99 -20.11
C TYR A 75 -56.08 39.81 -21.12
N ALA A 76 -57.40 39.97 -20.93
CA ALA A 76 -58.17 40.88 -21.78
C ALA A 76 -57.68 42.34 -21.66
N CYS A 77 -57.16 42.71 -20.50
CA CYS A 77 -56.62 44.04 -20.23
C CYS A 77 -55.08 44.10 -20.30
N HIS A 78 -54.38 43.07 -19.78
CA HIS A 78 -52.93 42.99 -19.62
C HIS A 78 -52.25 41.97 -20.54
N GLY A 79 -52.96 41.40 -21.52
CA GLY A 79 -52.41 40.44 -22.49
C GLY A 79 -51.90 41.10 -23.77
N VAL A 80 -51.66 40.30 -24.80
CA VAL A 80 -51.05 40.77 -26.07
C VAL A 80 -52.00 41.62 -26.94
N GLY A 81 -53.30 41.68 -26.62
CA GLY A 81 -54.36 42.29 -27.45
C GLY A 81 -55.09 43.51 -26.85
N GLN A 82 -54.44 44.31 -26.00
CA GLN A 82 -55.07 45.22 -25.01
C GLN A 82 -56.11 46.25 -25.49
N LEU A 83 -57.17 46.44 -24.68
CA LEU A 83 -58.18 47.52 -24.75
C LEU A 83 -57.82 48.76 -23.88
N GLY A 84 -56.56 49.21 -23.91
CA GLY A 84 -56.17 50.55 -23.43
C GLY A 84 -55.62 50.67 -22.01
N SER A 85 -54.78 49.74 -21.52
CA SER A 85 -53.91 50.00 -20.37
C SER A 85 -52.46 50.20 -20.81
N ASP A 86 -51.87 51.36 -20.54
CA ASP A 86 -50.71 51.83 -21.30
C ASP A 86 -49.34 51.20 -20.93
N ALA A 87 -49.21 49.99 -20.36
CA ALA A 87 -47.84 49.59 -19.93
C ALA A 87 -47.38 48.13 -19.72
N ALA A 88 -48.19 47.06 -19.68
CA ALA A 88 -47.59 45.74 -19.40
C ALA A 88 -48.31 44.57 -20.08
N ASP A 89 -47.64 43.91 -21.02
CA ASP A 89 -47.98 42.59 -21.53
C ASP A 89 -47.49 41.52 -20.54
N VAL A 90 -48.42 40.96 -19.78
CA VAL A 90 -48.19 39.93 -18.77
C VAL A 90 -48.43 38.53 -19.35
N GLU A 91 -49.26 38.42 -20.39
CA GLU A 91 -49.57 37.14 -21.06
C GLU A 91 -48.33 36.52 -21.70
N SER A 92 -47.48 37.33 -22.33
CA SER A 92 -46.22 36.83 -22.90
C SER A 92 -45.25 36.31 -21.83
N ALA A 93 -45.14 36.93 -20.66
CA ALA A 93 -44.26 36.47 -19.59
C ALA A 93 -44.69 35.09 -19.04
N PHE A 94 -46.00 34.87 -18.90
CA PHE A 94 -46.56 33.56 -18.56
C PHE A 94 -46.61 32.57 -19.74
N SER A 95 -46.08 32.92 -20.91
CA SER A 95 -45.82 31.98 -22.00
C SER A 95 -44.37 31.50 -22.06
N SER A 96 -43.46 32.17 -21.35
CA SER A 96 -42.03 31.86 -21.29
C SER A 96 -41.70 30.50 -20.67
N THR A 97 -40.51 29.97 -21.00
CA THR A 97 -40.07 28.61 -20.64
C THR A 97 -40.04 28.36 -19.13
N SER A 98 -39.74 29.38 -18.31
CA SER A 98 -39.77 29.30 -16.84
C SER A 98 -40.73 30.31 -16.26
N ARG A 99 -41.82 29.85 -15.66
CA ARG A 99 -42.93 30.70 -15.21
C ARG A 99 -43.64 30.10 -14.00
N HIS A 100 -44.33 30.94 -13.24
CA HIS A 100 -45.32 30.44 -12.29
C HIS A 100 -46.52 29.87 -13.06
N SER A 101 -47.05 28.74 -12.58
CA SER A 101 -48.27 28.16 -13.16
C SER A 101 -49.48 28.88 -12.58
N ILE A 102 -50.34 29.39 -13.46
CA ILE A 102 -51.63 29.99 -13.14
C ILE A 102 -52.77 29.15 -13.73
N ALA A 103 -53.98 29.31 -13.20
CA ALA A 103 -55.17 28.57 -13.62
C ALA A 103 -55.35 28.61 -15.15
N PRO A 104 -55.74 27.48 -15.79
CA PRO A 104 -56.21 26.23 -15.20
C PRO A 104 -55.10 25.23 -14.79
N SER A 105 -53.81 25.59 -14.89
CA SER A 105 -52.71 24.66 -14.59
C SER A 105 -52.53 24.48 -13.08
N ALA A 106 -52.46 23.23 -12.62
CA ALA A 106 -52.18 22.93 -11.21
C ALA A 106 -50.71 23.25 -10.86
N THR A 107 -50.49 23.79 -9.65
CA THR A 107 -49.18 24.13 -9.11
C THR A 107 -48.82 23.25 -7.92
N ALA A 108 -47.55 22.85 -7.82
CA ALA A 108 -47.00 22.18 -6.64
C ALA A 108 -46.54 23.19 -5.55
N TYR A 109 -46.45 24.47 -5.88
CA TYR A 109 -45.87 25.53 -5.03
C TYR A 109 -46.98 26.48 -4.57
N GLY A 110 -47.10 26.73 -3.26
CA GLY A 110 -48.21 27.47 -2.63
C GLY A 110 -49.07 26.65 -1.67
N ALA A 111 -49.94 27.32 -0.91
CA ALA A 111 -50.90 26.69 0.02
C ALA A 111 -52.12 26.07 -0.70
N ARG A 112 -52.26 26.31 -2.01
CA ARG A 112 -53.44 25.97 -2.82
C ARG A 112 -53.03 25.31 -4.14
N PRO A 113 -53.86 24.39 -4.69
CA PRO A 113 -53.51 23.60 -5.87
C PRO A 113 -53.50 24.38 -7.20
N MET A 114 -53.99 25.63 -7.24
CA MET A 114 -54.04 26.50 -8.42
C MET A 114 -53.82 27.96 -7.98
N HIS A 115 -53.01 28.74 -8.71
CA HIS A 115 -52.84 30.19 -8.53
C HIS A 115 -53.65 30.99 -9.55
N GLU A 116 -54.19 32.13 -9.16
CA GLU A 116 -54.94 33.06 -10.02
C GLU A 116 -54.26 34.44 -10.01
N CYS A 117 -54.61 35.36 -10.91
CA CYS A 117 -54.00 36.69 -10.90
C CYS A 117 -54.36 37.43 -9.59
N SER A 118 -55.56 37.25 -9.07
CA SER A 118 -56.01 37.83 -7.79
C SER A 118 -55.40 37.20 -6.53
N THR A 119 -54.74 36.04 -6.64
CA THR A 119 -53.97 35.45 -5.53
C THR A 119 -52.60 36.11 -5.33
N CYS A 120 -52.19 36.91 -6.32
CA CYS A 120 -50.94 37.69 -6.33
C CYS A 120 -51.23 39.21 -6.30
N HIS A 121 -52.40 39.64 -6.80
CA HIS A 121 -52.80 41.04 -6.87
C HIS A 121 -54.19 41.32 -6.25
N ASP A 122 -54.32 42.43 -5.55
CA ASP A 122 -55.58 43.00 -5.08
C ASP A 122 -56.19 43.92 -6.13
N SER A 123 -56.88 43.32 -7.11
CA SER A 123 -57.49 44.00 -8.26
C SER A 123 -58.47 45.14 -7.93
N HIS A 124 -58.96 45.24 -6.69
CA HIS A 124 -59.86 46.32 -6.27
C HIS A 124 -59.17 47.39 -5.40
N GLY A 125 -57.89 47.20 -5.05
CA GLY A 125 -57.21 48.03 -4.04
C GLY A 125 -58.01 48.11 -2.74
N SER A 126 -58.65 47.00 -2.37
CA SER A 126 -59.52 46.88 -1.21
C SER A 126 -58.74 46.95 0.09
N GLN A 127 -57.48 46.52 0.06
CA GLN A 127 -56.55 46.53 1.18
C GLN A 127 -55.66 47.77 1.13
N ARG A 128 -55.59 48.45 2.28
CA ARG A 128 -54.84 49.69 2.46
C ARG A 128 -53.95 49.56 3.68
N ASP A 129 -52.79 50.20 3.63
CA ASP A 129 -51.90 50.25 4.78
C ASP A 129 -52.51 51.08 5.92
N ALA A 130 -51.83 51.14 7.07
CA ALA A 130 -52.30 51.88 8.24
C ALA A 130 -52.49 53.39 8.00
N SER A 131 -51.94 53.94 6.92
CA SER A 131 -52.11 55.34 6.50
C SER A 131 -53.28 55.56 5.53
N GLY A 132 -53.93 54.48 5.07
CA GLY A 132 -55.00 54.51 4.09
C GLY A 132 -54.51 54.50 2.64
N ALA A 133 -53.20 54.37 2.40
CA ALA A 133 -52.63 54.26 1.06
C ALA A 133 -52.73 52.83 0.51
N LEU A 134 -52.76 52.71 -0.82
CA LEU A 134 -52.74 51.40 -1.48
C LEU A 134 -51.34 50.78 -1.42
N HIS A 135 -51.28 49.46 -1.32
CA HIS A 135 -50.01 48.75 -1.39
C HIS A 135 -49.37 48.85 -2.80
N PRO A 136 -48.03 48.88 -2.91
CA PRO A 136 -47.33 48.98 -4.20
C PRO A 136 -47.76 47.88 -5.18
N ALA A 137 -48.01 48.27 -6.44
CA ALA A 137 -48.49 47.37 -7.50
C ALA A 137 -49.71 46.51 -7.13
N LEU A 138 -50.47 46.94 -6.11
CA LEU A 138 -51.59 46.21 -5.51
C LEU A 138 -51.22 44.77 -5.14
N LEU A 139 -49.99 44.49 -4.73
CA LEU A 139 -49.55 43.13 -4.42
C LEU A 139 -50.29 42.58 -3.20
N ARG A 140 -50.69 41.31 -3.27
CA ARG A 140 -51.27 40.56 -2.14
C ARG A 140 -51.10 39.06 -2.35
N ALA A 141 -50.37 38.39 -1.46
CA ALA A 141 -50.23 36.93 -1.41
C ALA A 141 -50.58 36.40 -0.01
N TYR A 142 -51.01 35.14 0.09
CA TYR A 142 -51.38 34.52 1.36
C TYR A 142 -50.48 33.34 1.69
N ASP A 143 -50.05 33.22 2.96
CA ASP A 143 -49.38 32.01 3.43
C ASP A 143 -50.37 30.88 3.76
N ALA A 144 -49.84 29.72 4.16
CA ALA A 144 -50.65 28.56 4.53
C ALA A 144 -51.60 28.77 5.73
N SER A 145 -51.40 29.84 6.53
CA SER A 145 -52.28 30.23 7.63
C SER A 145 -53.39 31.21 7.22
N GLY A 146 -53.36 31.71 5.98
CA GLY A 146 -54.27 32.73 5.48
C GLY A 146 -53.85 34.17 5.82
N SER A 147 -52.61 34.38 6.26
CA SER A 147 -52.08 35.73 6.51
C SER A 147 -51.64 36.38 5.19
N ALA A 148 -52.04 37.64 4.97
CA ALA A 148 -51.76 38.39 3.75
C ALA A 148 -50.43 39.16 3.82
N TYR A 149 -49.66 39.12 2.74
CA TYR A 149 -48.39 39.85 2.55
C TYR A 149 -48.47 40.67 1.27
N TYR A 150 -47.95 41.90 1.31
CA TYR A 150 -48.20 42.93 0.28
C TYR A 150 -46.91 43.53 -0.33
N GLY A 151 -45.75 43.02 0.06
CA GLY A 151 -44.43 43.53 -0.32
C GLY A 151 -43.31 42.83 0.44
N ASP A 152 -42.08 43.27 0.22
CA ASP A 152 -40.84 42.64 0.72
C ASP A 152 -40.73 41.15 0.36
N GLU A 153 -39.65 40.48 0.75
CA GLU A 153 -39.45 39.06 0.42
C GLU A 153 -40.49 38.14 1.08
N ALA A 154 -41.21 38.64 2.10
CA ALA A 154 -42.31 37.92 2.72
C ALA A 154 -43.45 37.61 1.73
N TYR A 155 -43.65 38.47 0.73
CA TYR A 155 -44.59 38.22 -0.37
C TYR A 155 -44.23 36.93 -1.13
N CYS A 156 -42.97 36.74 -1.52
CA CYS A 156 -42.52 35.51 -2.19
C CYS A 156 -42.49 34.31 -1.22
N ALA A 157 -42.11 34.55 0.05
CA ALA A 157 -42.03 33.52 1.08
C ALA A 157 -43.38 32.88 1.42
N ALA A 158 -44.48 33.62 1.25
CA ALA A 158 -45.84 33.11 1.46
C ALA A 158 -46.13 31.85 0.61
N CYS A 159 -45.55 31.78 -0.59
CA CYS A 159 -45.76 30.67 -1.53
C CYS A 159 -44.60 29.66 -1.60
N HIS A 160 -43.38 30.07 -1.24
CA HIS A 160 -42.18 29.25 -1.29
C HIS A 160 -41.64 28.91 0.12
N PRO A 161 -42.36 28.18 1.00
CA PRO A 161 -41.81 27.87 2.32
C PRO A 161 -40.61 26.89 2.22
N ASP A 162 -39.87 26.70 3.31
CA ASP A 162 -38.81 25.69 3.42
C ASP A 162 -39.39 24.28 3.16
N ARG A 163 -39.15 23.72 1.97
CA ARG A 163 -39.65 22.41 1.54
C ARG A 163 -38.50 21.54 1.03
N PRO A 164 -38.57 20.21 1.21
CA PRO A 164 -37.51 19.29 0.73
C PRO A 164 -37.25 19.28 -0.78
N LEU A 165 -38.19 19.78 -1.59
CA LEU A 165 -38.08 19.87 -3.05
C LEU A 165 -37.52 21.23 -3.51
N ASP A 166 -37.37 22.21 -2.62
CA ASP A 166 -36.89 23.54 -2.94
C ASP A 166 -35.36 23.65 -2.79
N ILE A 167 -34.74 24.47 -3.66
CA ILE A 167 -33.33 24.87 -3.54
C ILE A 167 -33.20 26.08 -2.57
N TRP A 168 -34.33 26.54 -2.01
CA TRP A 168 -34.44 27.67 -1.08
C TRP A 168 -34.83 27.20 0.32
N ASP A 169 -33.94 27.36 1.30
CA ASP A 169 -34.18 26.97 2.70
C ASP A 169 -34.92 28.06 3.53
N GLY A 170 -35.79 28.83 2.85
CA GLY A 170 -36.70 29.79 3.47
C GLY A 170 -36.14 31.20 3.73
N LEU A 171 -37.06 32.10 4.12
CA LEU A 171 -36.81 33.53 4.20
C LEU A 171 -35.79 33.95 5.25
N ASP A 172 -35.81 33.32 6.42
CA ASP A 172 -34.89 33.65 7.50
C ASP A 172 -33.43 33.33 7.16
N ALA A 173 -33.19 32.32 6.31
CA ALA A 173 -31.86 31.99 5.81
C ALA A 173 -31.40 33.04 4.79
N PHE A 174 -32.26 33.39 3.83
CA PHE A 174 -31.97 34.40 2.81
C PHE A 174 -31.64 35.76 3.43
N LYS A 175 -32.42 36.19 4.44
CA LYS A 175 -32.24 37.49 5.11
C LYS A 175 -30.88 37.68 5.77
N ARG A 176 -30.18 36.59 6.09
CA ARG A 176 -28.84 36.58 6.72
C ARG A 176 -27.70 36.64 5.70
N THR A 177 -28.00 36.62 4.40
CA THR A 177 -27.00 36.66 3.33
C THR A 177 -26.65 38.09 2.90
N ALA A 178 -25.51 38.24 2.22
CA ALA A 178 -25.14 39.49 1.56
C ALA A 178 -26.11 39.85 0.41
N HIS A 179 -26.75 38.86 -0.23
CA HIS A 179 -27.72 39.10 -1.30
C HIS A 179 -28.94 39.86 -0.78
N HIS A 180 -29.49 39.53 0.39
CA HIS A 180 -30.55 40.33 1.00
C HIS A 180 -30.05 41.70 1.49
N SER A 181 -28.92 41.73 2.21
CA SER A 181 -28.48 42.95 2.92
C SER A 181 -27.77 44.00 2.05
N ARG A 182 -27.37 43.67 0.81
CA ARG A 182 -26.59 44.57 -0.05
C ARG A 182 -27.18 44.81 -1.45
N LEU A 183 -28.21 44.08 -1.87
CA LEU A 183 -28.91 44.40 -3.10
C LEU A 183 -29.74 45.69 -2.90
N PRO A 184 -29.82 46.57 -3.91
CA PRO A 184 -30.64 47.77 -3.82
C PRO A 184 -32.12 47.39 -3.76
N SER A 185 -32.95 48.22 -3.13
CA SER A 185 -34.40 48.07 -3.22
C SER A 185 -34.85 48.13 -4.69
N PRO A 186 -35.79 47.28 -5.13
CA PRO A 186 -36.23 47.26 -6.52
C PRO A 186 -36.90 48.58 -6.89
N THR A 187 -36.73 49.01 -8.15
CA THR A 187 -37.31 50.26 -8.69
C THR A 187 -38.84 50.27 -8.69
N THR A 188 -39.47 49.10 -8.56
CA THR A 188 -40.92 48.91 -8.44
C THR A 188 -41.50 49.46 -7.13
N GLY A 189 -40.66 49.77 -6.13
CA GLY A 189 -41.12 50.25 -4.82
C GLY A 189 -41.79 49.17 -3.95
N THR A 190 -41.77 47.91 -4.38
CA THR A 190 -42.41 46.78 -3.68
C THR A 190 -41.59 46.26 -2.50
N GLY A 191 -40.32 46.66 -2.39
CA GLY A 191 -39.38 46.15 -1.38
C GLY A 191 -38.89 44.72 -1.63
N ILE A 192 -39.41 44.02 -2.64
CA ILE A 192 -39.08 42.62 -2.94
C ILE A 192 -37.70 42.53 -3.61
N VAL A 193 -36.63 42.39 -2.84
CA VAL A 193 -35.26 42.34 -3.39
C VAL A 193 -35.06 41.15 -4.34
N CYS A 194 -35.83 40.06 -4.17
CA CYS A 194 -35.82 38.90 -5.08
C CYS A 194 -36.07 39.29 -6.54
N SER A 195 -36.86 40.34 -6.82
CA SER A 195 -37.19 40.76 -8.19
C SER A 195 -36.04 41.44 -8.93
N ASN A 196 -34.92 41.72 -8.24
CA ASN A 196 -33.69 42.18 -8.91
C ASN A 196 -33.05 41.07 -9.76
N CYS A 197 -33.31 39.81 -9.39
CA CYS A 197 -32.74 38.64 -10.06
C CYS A 197 -33.83 37.74 -10.68
N HIS A 198 -35.04 37.72 -10.12
CA HIS A 198 -36.15 36.92 -10.64
C HIS A 198 -37.20 37.77 -11.34
N ASP A 199 -37.69 37.26 -12.47
CA ASP A 199 -38.88 37.78 -13.14
C ASP A 199 -40.13 37.22 -12.43
N PRO A 200 -41.01 38.08 -11.87
CA PRO A 200 -42.10 37.65 -11.01
C PRO A 200 -43.20 36.85 -11.73
N HIS A 201 -43.35 36.99 -13.04
CA HIS A 201 -44.40 36.30 -13.82
C HIS A 201 -43.82 35.13 -14.63
N GLY A 202 -42.72 35.37 -15.36
CA GLY A 202 -42.02 34.34 -16.10
C GLY A 202 -40.92 34.90 -16.99
N SER A 203 -39.96 34.05 -17.33
CA SER A 203 -38.79 34.39 -18.13
C SER A 203 -38.37 33.20 -18.98
N ASP A 204 -37.76 33.48 -20.12
CA ASP A 204 -37.20 32.45 -21.00
C ASP A 204 -35.96 31.75 -20.39
N ARG A 205 -35.53 32.18 -19.19
CA ARG A 205 -34.41 31.64 -18.43
C ARG A 205 -34.88 31.02 -17.11
N ALA A 206 -34.58 29.74 -16.90
CA ALA A 206 -34.91 29.04 -15.66
C ALA A 206 -33.91 29.34 -14.52
N PRO A 207 -34.35 29.38 -13.24
CA PRO A 207 -35.73 29.38 -12.76
C PRO A 207 -36.30 30.80 -12.63
N SER A 208 -36.86 31.32 -13.72
CA SER A 208 -37.51 32.62 -13.85
C SER A 208 -36.57 33.78 -13.54
N ILE A 209 -35.39 33.80 -14.17
CA ILE A 209 -34.36 34.81 -13.95
C ILE A 209 -34.54 35.98 -14.93
N VAL A 210 -34.38 37.22 -14.47
CA VAL A 210 -34.46 38.41 -15.34
C VAL A 210 -33.40 38.37 -16.46
N ALA A 211 -33.75 38.90 -17.65
CA ALA A 211 -32.84 38.91 -18.79
C ALA A 211 -31.57 39.78 -18.55
N SER A 212 -31.67 40.78 -17.68
CA SER A 212 -30.58 41.65 -17.22
C SER A 212 -30.79 42.00 -15.75
N ILE A 213 -29.81 41.68 -14.90
CA ILE A 213 -29.83 42.01 -13.47
C ILE A 213 -29.37 43.48 -13.30
N CYS A 214 -30.00 44.23 -12.40
CA CYS A 214 -29.49 45.55 -12.01
C CYS A 214 -28.20 45.34 -11.20
N PRO A 215 -27.03 45.87 -11.61
CA PRO A 215 -25.77 45.56 -10.93
C PRO A 215 -25.86 45.95 -9.45
N PRO A 216 -25.52 45.07 -8.49
CA PRO A 216 -25.21 45.55 -7.15
C PRO A 216 -23.98 46.46 -7.24
N ALA A 217 -23.88 47.42 -6.32
CA ALA A 217 -22.70 48.26 -6.13
C ALA A 217 -21.51 47.45 -5.53
N VAL A 218 -21.17 46.31 -6.14
CA VAL A 218 -20.00 45.50 -5.82
C VAL A 218 -19.10 45.47 -7.06
N VAL A 219 -17.80 45.62 -6.83
CA VAL A 219 -16.81 45.80 -7.88
C VAL A 219 -16.83 44.62 -8.86
N ALA A 220 -17.04 44.89 -10.15
CA ALA A 220 -17.18 43.92 -11.26
C ALA A 220 -16.11 42.83 -11.32
N THR A 221 -14.90 43.17 -10.87
CA THR A 221 -13.79 42.25 -10.67
C THR A 221 -13.05 42.73 -9.43
N GLN A 222 -12.94 41.88 -8.42
CA GLN A 222 -12.06 42.17 -7.29
C GLN A 222 -10.75 41.44 -7.50
N SER A 223 -9.72 42.21 -7.80
CA SER A 223 -8.34 41.74 -7.78
C SER A 223 -7.93 41.52 -6.34
N VAL A 224 -8.05 40.29 -5.87
CA VAL A 224 -7.51 39.87 -4.57
C VAL A 224 -6.13 39.33 -4.80
N THR A 225 -5.16 39.90 -4.09
CA THR A 225 -3.87 39.24 -3.97
C THR A 225 -4.06 37.93 -3.21
N ALA A 226 -3.29 36.89 -3.54
CA ALA A 226 -3.35 35.60 -2.88
C ALA A 226 -3.05 35.70 -1.37
N ASN A 227 -2.50 36.85 -0.93
CA ASN A 227 -2.30 37.27 0.45
C ASN A 227 -3.41 38.17 1.05
N ASP A 228 -4.56 38.33 0.39
CA ASP A 228 -5.66 39.14 0.91
C ASP A 228 -6.55 38.33 1.87
N ARG A 229 -6.26 38.48 3.18
CA ARG A 229 -7.04 37.91 4.29
C ARG A 229 -8.47 38.45 4.43
N THR A 230 -8.85 39.45 3.63
CA THR A 230 -10.16 40.10 3.72
C THR A 230 -11.18 39.55 2.74
N PHE A 231 -10.80 38.61 1.86
CA PHE A 231 -11.70 37.99 0.88
C PHE A 231 -13.05 37.56 1.47
N CYS A 232 -13.03 36.85 2.61
CA CYS A 232 -14.25 36.43 3.29
C CYS A 232 -15.00 37.60 3.97
N THR A 233 -14.27 38.58 4.52
CA THR A 233 -14.84 39.75 5.22
C THR A 233 -15.34 40.85 4.26
N LEU A 234 -14.97 40.80 2.99
CA LEU A 234 -15.50 41.68 1.95
C LEU A 234 -17.00 41.43 1.75
N CYS A 235 -17.46 40.19 1.95
CA CYS A 235 -18.86 39.80 1.84
C CYS A 235 -19.54 39.48 3.19
N HIS A 236 -18.79 39.17 4.25
CA HIS A 236 -19.33 38.94 5.60
C HIS A 236 -18.93 40.03 6.61
N PRO A 237 -19.89 40.72 7.25
CA PRO A 237 -19.60 41.82 8.17
C PRO A 237 -19.14 41.41 9.58
N ALA A 238 -19.13 40.12 9.93
CA ALA A 238 -18.74 39.63 11.26
C ALA A 238 -17.58 38.61 11.19
N GLN A 239 -16.58 38.78 12.07
CA GLN A 239 -15.32 38.02 12.13
C GLN A 239 -15.43 36.62 12.75
N GLU A 240 -16.57 36.28 13.36
CA GLU A 240 -16.65 35.15 14.32
C GLU A 240 -16.58 33.75 13.70
N TYR A 241 -16.44 33.63 12.37
CA TYR A 241 -16.42 32.34 11.67
C TYR A 241 -15.35 32.22 10.58
N THR A 242 -14.33 33.08 10.59
CA THR A 242 -13.19 33.04 9.65
C THR A 242 -11.87 32.79 10.38
N PHE A 243 -11.13 31.78 9.91
CA PHE A 243 -9.76 31.36 10.26
C PHE A 243 -9.05 32.01 11.48
N SER A 244 -8.67 31.17 12.44
CA SER A 244 -7.96 31.55 13.66
C SER A 244 -6.45 31.81 13.40
N GLY A 245 -6.06 33.07 13.21
CA GLY A 245 -4.70 33.52 13.53
C GLY A 245 -4.03 34.48 12.53
N PRO A 246 -4.16 35.81 12.73
CA PRO A 246 -3.47 36.83 11.94
C PRO A 246 -1.93 36.75 11.93
N ALA A 247 -1.32 36.10 12.93
CA ALA A 247 0.14 36.08 13.12
C ALA A 247 0.86 35.03 12.25
N THR A 248 0.26 33.84 12.06
CA THR A 248 0.84 32.75 11.25
C THR A 248 0.70 33.02 9.75
N TYR A 249 -0.38 33.73 9.37
CA TYR A 249 -0.66 34.11 7.98
C TYR A 249 0.39 35.03 7.39
N ALA A 250 0.84 36.06 8.12
CA ALA A 250 1.81 37.04 7.64
C ALA A 250 3.18 36.44 7.27
N THR A 251 3.50 35.26 7.80
CA THR A 251 4.74 34.51 7.52
C THR A 251 4.54 33.32 6.58
N ALA A 252 3.31 33.01 6.18
CA ALA A 252 3.01 31.94 5.23
C ALA A 252 3.27 32.40 3.79
N ALA A 253 3.56 31.45 2.90
CA ALA A 253 3.80 31.74 1.48
C ALA A 253 2.57 32.39 0.80
N HIS A 254 1.36 32.06 1.29
CA HIS A 254 0.13 32.76 0.92
C HIS A 254 0.14 34.21 1.40
N GLY A 255 0.47 34.51 2.66
CA GLY A 255 0.56 35.88 3.19
C GLY A 255 1.69 36.74 2.58
N SER A 256 2.72 36.12 2.00
CA SER A 256 3.79 36.80 1.27
C SER A 256 3.59 36.84 -0.25
N SER A 257 2.54 36.19 -0.78
CA SER A 257 2.30 36.13 -2.23
C SER A 257 1.67 37.42 -2.74
N THR A 258 2.32 38.07 -3.70
CA THR A 258 1.78 39.25 -4.41
C THR A 258 0.95 38.86 -5.64
N ALA A 259 0.79 37.56 -5.93
CA ALA A 259 0.04 37.08 -7.07
C ALA A 259 -1.42 37.53 -6.96
N THR A 260 -1.96 38.19 -7.97
CA THR A 260 -3.32 38.73 -7.94
C THR A 260 -4.23 37.83 -8.76
N ILE A 261 -5.28 37.31 -8.12
CA ILE A 261 -6.35 36.57 -8.80
C ILE A 261 -7.50 37.55 -8.98
N ALA A 262 -7.91 37.73 -10.24
CA ALA A 262 -9.15 38.41 -10.56
C ALA A 262 -10.32 37.48 -10.20
N VAL A 263 -10.94 37.71 -9.05
CA VAL A 263 -12.22 37.07 -8.74
C VAL A 263 -13.28 37.94 -9.38
N ALA A 264 -13.99 37.39 -10.36
CA ALA A 264 -15.14 38.08 -10.92
C ALA A 264 -16.13 38.35 -9.79
N GLY A 265 -16.46 39.63 -9.57
CA GLY A 265 -17.68 39.97 -8.86
C GLY A 265 -18.88 39.53 -9.69
N GLU A 266 -20.08 39.66 -9.14
CA GLU A 266 -21.33 39.35 -9.84
C GLU A 266 -21.43 40.18 -11.14
N TYR A 267 -20.98 39.55 -12.24
CA TYR A 267 -20.81 40.06 -13.60
C TYR A 267 -19.86 41.25 -13.87
N PRO A 268 -19.01 41.19 -14.91
CA PRO A 268 -18.45 42.40 -15.51
C PRO A 268 -19.51 43.15 -16.31
N ALA A 269 -19.49 44.48 -16.23
CA ALA A 269 -20.28 45.35 -17.08
C ALA A 269 -20.08 44.97 -18.56
N ARG A 270 -21.19 44.84 -19.31
CA ARG A 270 -21.16 44.64 -20.76
C ARG A 270 -20.31 45.72 -21.42
N ASP A 271 -19.19 45.33 -22.00
CA ASP A 271 -18.50 46.14 -22.99
C ASP A 271 -19.31 46.03 -24.30
N TYR A 272 -20.13 47.04 -24.59
CA TYR A 272 -21.06 47.06 -25.73
C TYR A 272 -20.35 47.01 -27.10
N ALA A 273 -19.01 47.09 -27.12
CA ALA A 273 -18.19 47.22 -28.32
C ALA A 273 -17.60 45.90 -28.85
N SER A 274 -17.46 44.84 -28.03
CA SER A 274 -16.68 43.64 -28.44
C SER A 274 -17.52 42.39 -28.74
N GLY A 275 -18.83 42.40 -28.50
CA GLY A 275 -19.74 41.32 -28.92
C GLY A 275 -19.47 39.94 -28.30
N VAL A 276 -18.53 39.81 -27.34
CA VAL A 276 -18.26 38.55 -26.65
C VAL A 276 -18.66 38.67 -25.19
N ALA A 277 -19.86 38.16 -24.88
CA ALA A 277 -20.25 37.78 -23.53
C ALA A 277 -21.01 36.46 -23.62
N THR A 278 -20.29 35.33 -23.58
CA THR A 278 -20.90 33.99 -23.46
C THR A 278 -20.69 33.43 -22.06
N ARG A 279 -21.07 34.22 -21.05
CA ARG A 279 -21.54 33.66 -19.79
C ARG A 279 -23.02 34.01 -19.75
N ALA A 280 -23.87 33.03 -19.46
CA ALA A 280 -25.31 33.24 -19.31
C ALA A 280 -25.63 33.49 -17.83
N VAL A 281 -26.68 34.25 -17.55
CA VAL A 281 -27.15 34.46 -16.18
C VAL A 281 -27.58 33.09 -15.62
N GLY A 282 -26.80 32.58 -14.65
CA GLY A 282 -26.84 31.18 -14.18
C GLY A 282 -25.49 30.67 -13.62
N GLU A 283 -24.38 31.33 -13.91
CA GLU A 283 -23.02 30.94 -13.43
C GLU A 283 -22.65 31.43 -12.00
N CYS A 284 -23.60 31.96 -11.21
CA CYS A 284 -23.34 32.48 -9.85
C CYS A 284 -22.92 31.41 -8.80
N GLN A 285 -22.53 30.20 -9.21
CA GLN A 285 -22.35 29.03 -8.33
C GLN A 285 -20.91 28.54 -8.16
N VAL A 286 -19.90 29.31 -8.58
CA VAL A 286 -18.51 28.80 -8.59
C VAL A 286 -18.03 28.40 -7.19
N CYS A 287 -18.50 29.07 -6.13
CA CYS A 287 -18.09 28.75 -4.75
C CYS A 287 -19.23 28.66 -3.70
N HIS A 288 -20.47 29.12 -3.96
CA HIS A 288 -21.56 29.17 -2.95
C HIS A 288 -22.99 29.09 -3.55
N ALA A 289 -23.98 28.80 -2.69
CA ALA A 289 -25.41 29.00 -2.99
C ALA A 289 -25.81 30.44 -2.67
N PRO A 290 -26.43 31.16 -3.63
CA PRO A 290 -26.88 32.53 -3.38
C PRO A 290 -28.02 32.61 -2.34
N MET A 291 -28.75 31.51 -2.14
CA MET A 291 -29.95 31.44 -1.31
C MET A 291 -29.70 30.99 0.16
N GLY A 292 -28.51 30.46 0.48
CA GLY A 292 -28.11 30.00 1.82
C GLY A 292 -28.87 28.76 2.34
N ARG A 293 -28.28 27.98 3.27
CA ARG A 293 -28.92 26.83 3.95
C ARG A 293 -28.77 26.84 5.46
N THR A 294 -29.81 26.43 6.20
CA THR A 294 -29.75 26.21 7.65
C THR A 294 -29.17 24.82 7.97
N ARG A 295 -28.21 24.72 8.90
CA ARG A 295 -27.74 23.42 9.45
C ARG A 295 -28.41 23.10 10.80
N ASP A 296 -28.81 24.16 11.50
CA ASP A 296 -29.61 24.22 12.72
C ASP A 296 -30.27 25.63 12.76
N SER A 297 -31.19 25.89 13.68
CA SER A 297 -31.95 27.15 13.79
C SER A 297 -31.12 28.43 13.97
N THR A 298 -29.78 28.35 13.99
CA THR A 298 -28.89 29.48 14.30
C THR A 298 -27.72 29.69 13.34
N ARG A 299 -27.42 28.76 12.42
CA ARG A 299 -26.24 28.84 11.54
C ARG A 299 -26.58 28.66 10.05
N THR A 300 -26.21 29.65 9.24
CA THR A 300 -26.33 29.63 7.77
C THR A 300 -24.98 29.32 7.12
N ILE A 301 -24.90 28.32 6.24
CA ILE A 301 -23.69 27.97 5.46
C ILE A 301 -23.96 28.26 3.97
N PRO A 302 -23.08 29.00 3.27
CA PRO A 302 -23.17 29.14 1.81
C PRO A 302 -22.50 27.93 1.10
N LYS A 303 -23.21 27.26 0.15
CA LYS A 303 -22.94 25.89 -0.36
C LYS A 303 -21.45 25.53 -0.58
N LEU A 304 -20.99 24.62 0.27
CA LEU A 304 -19.85 23.71 0.04
C LEU A 304 -20.19 22.32 0.61
N GLY A 305 -21.48 21.95 0.60
CA GLY A 305 -22.01 20.76 1.28
C GLY A 305 -22.71 19.73 0.38
N ASP A 306 -22.74 19.92 -0.95
CA ASP A 306 -23.42 18.97 -1.84
C ASP A 306 -22.47 17.85 -2.34
N LYS A 307 -21.16 17.94 -2.05
CA LYS A 307 -20.13 16.95 -2.36
C LYS A 307 -19.16 16.85 -1.19
N TYR A 308 -18.83 15.63 -0.76
CA TYR A 308 -18.04 15.36 0.44
C TYR A 308 -16.73 14.65 0.10
N GLY A 309 -15.67 14.92 0.89
CA GLY A 309 -14.37 14.24 0.78
C GLY A 309 -13.74 14.38 -0.61
N ARG A 310 -13.40 13.24 -1.22
CA ARG A 310 -12.75 13.16 -2.54
C ARG A 310 -13.54 13.84 -3.67
N GLN A 311 -14.87 13.80 -3.62
CA GLN A 311 -15.72 14.38 -4.66
C GLN A 311 -15.56 15.91 -4.80
N LEU A 312 -15.06 16.59 -3.76
CA LEU A 312 -14.72 18.00 -3.83
C LEU A 312 -13.41 18.22 -4.62
N CYS A 313 -12.44 17.34 -4.43
CA CYS A 313 -11.15 17.38 -5.11
C CYS A 313 -11.30 16.98 -6.59
N ASP A 314 -12.10 15.94 -6.88
CA ASP A 314 -12.32 15.42 -8.23
C ASP A 314 -12.85 16.50 -9.18
N ARG A 315 -13.72 17.42 -8.73
CA ARG A 315 -14.20 18.53 -9.59
C ARG A 315 -13.07 19.37 -10.22
N CYS A 316 -11.95 19.48 -9.51
CA CYS A 316 -10.80 20.23 -10.01
C CYS A 316 -9.75 19.33 -10.65
N HIS A 317 -9.68 18.08 -10.22
CA HIS A 317 -8.61 17.12 -10.49
C HIS A 317 -9.11 15.86 -11.22
N ASP A 318 -10.24 15.91 -11.91
CA ASP A 318 -10.62 14.89 -12.88
C ASP A 318 -10.09 15.25 -14.27
N GLY A 319 -10.23 14.33 -15.24
CA GLY A 319 -9.78 14.53 -16.61
C GLY A 319 -10.42 15.72 -17.33
N ASP A 320 -11.59 16.18 -16.86
CA ASP A 320 -12.33 17.33 -17.40
C ASP A 320 -12.11 18.63 -16.59
N GLY A 321 -11.38 18.53 -15.48
CA GLY A 321 -11.17 19.59 -14.52
C GLY A 321 -10.05 20.57 -14.91
N PRO A 322 -10.00 21.75 -14.28
CA PRO A 322 -8.98 22.76 -14.57
C PRO A 322 -7.55 22.37 -14.14
N ALA A 323 -7.35 21.36 -13.29
CA ALA A 323 -6.02 20.94 -12.86
C ALA A 323 -5.39 19.96 -13.86
N ARG A 324 -4.06 20.05 -14.04
CA ARG A 324 -3.31 19.13 -14.91
C ARG A 324 -3.16 17.71 -14.34
N THR A 325 -3.45 17.52 -13.06
CA THR A 325 -3.25 16.24 -12.37
C THR A 325 -4.60 15.58 -12.18
N ASP A 326 -4.80 14.46 -12.87
CA ASP A 326 -5.99 13.63 -12.75
C ASP A 326 -5.84 12.65 -11.57
N VAL A 327 -6.55 12.93 -10.47
CA VAL A 327 -6.63 12.07 -9.28
C VAL A 327 -7.82 11.11 -9.34
N ALA A 328 -8.70 11.22 -10.34
CA ALA A 328 -9.82 10.31 -10.55
C ALA A 328 -9.32 8.88 -10.77
N THR A 329 -8.17 8.74 -11.44
CA THR A 329 -7.42 7.49 -11.66
C THR A 329 -7.01 6.76 -10.37
N LEU A 330 -7.00 7.45 -9.22
CA LEU A 330 -6.66 6.87 -7.92
C LEU A 330 -7.85 6.19 -7.23
N ALA A 331 -9.06 6.30 -7.79
CA ALA A 331 -10.26 5.71 -7.21
C ALA A 331 -10.12 4.19 -7.13
N PHE A 332 -10.54 3.63 -6.01
CA PHE A 332 -10.83 2.24 -5.87
C PHE A 332 -12.17 1.91 -6.56
N PRO A 333 -12.21 0.96 -7.50
CA PRO A 333 -13.47 0.56 -8.13
C PRO A 333 -14.39 -0.09 -7.10
N ALA A 334 -15.65 0.35 -7.02
CA ALA A 334 -16.61 -0.12 -6.01
C ALA A 334 -17.02 -1.60 -6.16
N SER A 335 -16.75 -2.23 -7.30
CA SER A 335 -16.97 -3.65 -7.55
C SER A 335 -15.84 -4.18 -8.42
N ARG A 336 -15.06 -5.12 -7.89
CA ARG A 336 -14.03 -5.85 -8.61
C ARG A 336 -14.38 -7.32 -8.52
N THR A 337 -14.39 -8.01 -9.66
CA THR A 337 -14.68 -9.46 -9.76
C THR A 337 -13.51 -10.17 -10.44
N ASP A 338 -12.31 -9.69 -10.15
CA ASP A 338 -11.09 -10.11 -10.84
C ASP A 338 -10.39 -11.14 -9.99
N THR A 339 -9.81 -12.17 -10.60
CA THR A 339 -9.01 -13.11 -9.81
C THR A 339 -7.67 -12.49 -9.42
N GLU A 340 -7.26 -12.74 -8.18
CA GLU A 340 -5.91 -12.50 -7.70
C GLU A 340 -5.08 -13.78 -7.77
N LEU A 341 -3.79 -13.61 -8.06
CA LEU A 341 -2.81 -14.68 -7.94
C LEU A 341 -2.11 -14.58 -6.58
N VAL A 342 -2.16 -15.65 -5.80
CA VAL A 342 -1.52 -15.73 -4.49
C VAL A 342 -0.46 -16.82 -4.43
N ALA A 343 0.72 -16.46 -3.92
CA ALA A 343 1.74 -17.38 -3.47
C ALA A 343 1.78 -17.42 -1.93
N VAL A 344 1.55 -18.59 -1.36
CA VAL A 344 1.86 -18.86 0.05
C VAL A 344 3.22 -19.54 0.09
N TRP A 345 4.27 -18.80 0.43
CA TRP A 345 5.64 -19.31 0.44
C TRP A 345 5.84 -20.26 1.62
N ARG A 346 6.25 -21.51 1.36
CA ARG A 346 6.35 -22.59 2.35
C ARG A 346 7.81 -22.99 2.62
N PRO A 347 8.59 -22.13 3.31
CA PRO A 347 9.97 -22.45 3.64
C PRO A 347 10.10 -23.75 4.46
N SER A 348 11.34 -24.25 4.53
CA SER A 348 11.66 -25.40 5.38
C SER A 348 11.39 -25.10 6.86
N VAL A 349 11.42 -26.13 7.72
CA VAL A 349 11.20 -25.95 9.16
C VAL A 349 12.24 -24.98 9.76
N GLU A 350 13.49 -25.07 9.28
CA GLU A 350 14.61 -24.23 9.69
C GLU A 350 14.43 -22.77 9.29
N THR A 351 13.74 -22.48 8.20
CA THR A 351 13.52 -21.10 7.73
C THR A 351 12.06 -20.69 7.84
N SER A 352 11.27 -21.39 8.67
CA SER A 352 9.83 -21.21 8.82
C SER A 352 9.38 -19.78 9.16
N ILE A 353 10.26 -18.97 9.77
CA ILE A 353 10.02 -17.56 10.07
C ILE A 353 9.95 -16.65 8.82
N TYR A 354 10.39 -17.14 7.66
CA TYR A 354 10.34 -16.42 6.38
C TYR A 354 9.14 -16.81 5.50
N GLY A 355 8.18 -17.52 6.10
CA GLY A 355 6.91 -17.88 5.47
C GLY A 355 6.03 -16.64 5.32
N ASP A 356 5.67 -16.33 4.09
CA ASP A 356 4.94 -15.12 3.73
C ASP A 356 3.84 -15.42 2.72
N ILE A 357 2.88 -14.51 2.61
CA ILE A 357 1.83 -14.56 1.60
C ILE A 357 2.07 -13.40 0.63
N ALA A 358 2.26 -13.71 -0.64
CA ALA A 358 2.42 -12.74 -1.71
C ALA A 358 1.15 -12.70 -2.56
N VAL A 359 0.46 -11.56 -2.57
CA VAL A 359 -0.73 -11.34 -3.40
C VAL A 359 -0.35 -10.47 -4.59
N TYR A 360 -0.63 -10.97 -5.79
CA TYR A 360 -0.48 -10.27 -7.05
C TYR A 360 -1.87 -9.89 -7.58
N THR A 361 -2.00 -8.65 -8.04
CA THR A 361 -3.25 -8.06 -8.50
C THR A 361 -3.05 -7.47 -9.89
N ARG A 362 -4.08 -6.92 -10.53
CA ARG A 362 -3.94 -6.18 -11.80
C ARG A 362 -4.48 -4.76 -11.71
N ASP A 363 -3.88 -3.81 -12.42
CA ASP A 363 -4.56 -2.55 -12.72
C ASP A 363 -5.77 -2.81 -13.64
N VAL A 364 -6.94 -2.28 -13.28
CA VAL A 364 -8.20 -2.44 -14.04
C VAL A 364 -8.47 -1.29 -14.99
N THR A 365 -7.62 -0.26 -14.94
CA THR A 365 -7.73 0.90 -15.82
C THR A 365 -7.02 0.68 -17.16
N VAL A 366 -6.27 -0.42 -17.29
CA VAL A 366 -5.53 -0.77 -18.51
C VAL A 366 -6.32 -1.75 -19.38
N SER A 367 -5.98 -1.81 -20.68
CA SER A 367 -6.55 -2.79 -21.61
C SER A 367 -6.12 -4.20 -21.24
N VAL A 368 -7.05 -5.15 -21.28
CA VAL A 368 -6.77 -6.58 -21.15
C VAL A 368 -6.10 -7.12 -22.43
N PRO A 369 -5.15 -8.06 -22.35
CA PRO A 369 -4.61 -8.71 -21.13
C PRO A 369 -3.78 -7.76 -20.26
N ALA A 370 -4.01 -7.76 -18.94
CA ALA A 370 -3.33 -6.86 -17.99
C ALA A 370 -2.07 -7.47 -17.36
N THR A 371 -1.11 -6.62 -16.97
CA THR A 371 0.06 -7.08 -16.22
C THR A 371 -0.27 -7.32 -14.75
N LEU A 372 0.33 -8.36 -14.16
CA LEU A 372 0.28 -8.58 -12.72
C LEU A 372 1.21 -7.61 -11.99
N ASP A 373 0.64 -6.89 -11.04
CA ASP A 373 1.28 -5.95 -10.13
C ASP A 373 1.48 -6.60 -8.75
N GLY A 374 2.57 -6.22 -8.07
CA GLY A 374 2.90 -6.67 -6.73
C GLY A 374 4.28 -7.32 -6.63
N PRO A 375 4.50 -8.17 -5.61
CA PRO A 375 3.51 -8.65 -4.67
C PRO A 375 3.23 -7.65 -3.53
N ARG A 376 1.98 -7.66 -3.05
CA ARG A 376 1.69 -7.27 -1.67
C ARG A 376 2.04 -8.44 -0.76
N VAL A 377 3.15 -8.30 -0.03
CA VAL A 377 3.56 -9.31 0.95
C VAL A 377 2.89 -9.03 2.30
N LEU A 378 2.19 -10.04 2.79
CA LEU A 378 1.56 -10.05 4.09
C LEU A 378 2.30 -11.06 4.98
N PRO A 379 2.75 -10.66 6.18
CA PRO A 379 3.38 -11.59 7.10
C PRO A 379 2.36 -12.63 7.57
N SER A 380 2.85 -13.83 7.85
CA SER A 380 2.09 -14.86 8.54
C SER A 380 2.36 -14.79 10.06
N ALA A 381 1.34 -15.05 10.88
CA ALA A 381 1.54 -15.14 12.33
C ALA A 381 2.05 -16.53 12.75
N ASN A 382 1.95 -17.48 11.84
CA ASN A 382 2.09 -18.92 11.99
C ASN A 382 2.90 -19.47 10.81
N ARG A 383 3.33 -20.73 10.87
CA ARG A 383 4.04 -21.30 9.72
C ARG A 383 3.06 -21.43 8.55
N THR A 384 3.47 -20.93 7.39
CA THR A 384 2.70 -21.07 6.15
C THR A 384 2.75 -22.50 5.63
N GLY A 385 1.58 -23.12 5.52
CA GLY A 385 1.39 -24.45 4.93
C GLY A 385 0.60 -24.40 3.64
N ASP A 386 -0.24 -25.42 3.46
CA ASP A 386 -1.12 -25.54 2.30
C ASP A 386 -2.22 -24.50 2.35
N ALA A 387 -2.74 -24.13 1.18
CA ALA A 387 -3.75 -23.09 1.07
C ALA A 387 -4.75 -23.38 -0.05
N SER A 388 -5.99 -22.98 0.19
CA SER A 388 -7.09 -23.03 -0.77
C SER A 388 -8.01 -21.84 -0.49
N ALA A 389 -8.93 -21.51 -1.40
CA ALA A 389 -9.81 -20.36 -1.26
C ALA A 389 -11.24 -20.67 -1.70
N GLY A 390 -12.18 -19.96 -1.09
CA GLY A 390 -13.60 -20.03 -1.42
C GLY A 390 -14.42 -19.17 -0.46
N ASP A 391 -15.67 -18.92 -0.82
CA ASP A 391 -16.61 -18.12 -0.03
C ASP A 391 -17.10 -18.94 1.18
N ILE A 392 -16.34 -18.86 2.27
CA ILE A 392 -16.58 -19.65 3.49
C ILE A 392 -17.49 -18.91 4.48
N ASP A 393 -17.85 -17.64 4.24
CA ASP A 393 -18.73 -16.88 5.12
C ASP A 393 -20.02 -16.34 4.46
N ARG A 394 -20.18 -16.57 3.16
CA ARG A 394 -21.32 -16.22 2.30
C ARG A 394 -21.52 -14.73 2.06
N ASP A 395 -20.46 -13.95 2.03
CA ASP A 395 -20.55 -12.56 1.59
C ASP A 395 -20.42 -12.39 0.07
N GLY A 396 -20.13 -13.49 -0.65
CA GLY A 396 -19.94 -13.52 -2.10
C GLY A 396 -18.50 -13.24 -2.54
N ILE A 397 -17.56 -13.09 -1.61
CA ILE A 397 -16.12 -12.93 -1.83
C ILE A 397 -15.43 -14.20 -1.31
N ALA A 398 -14.35 -14.64 -1.98
CA ALA A 398 -13.60 -15.77 -1.47
C ALA A 398 -12.63 -15.35 -0.36
N GLU A 399 -12.56 -16.16 0.70
CA GLU A 399 -11.49 -16.07 1.68
C GLU A 399 -10.34 -16.98 1.27
N LEU A 400 -9.11 -16.53 1.53
CA LEU A 400 -7.94 -17.39 1.47
C LEU A 400 -7.75 -18.09 2.83
N VAL A 401 -7.70 -19.42 2.81
CA VAL A 401 -7.52 -20.27 3.99
C VAL A 401 -6.15 -20.93 3.96
N ILE A 402 -5.36 -20.76 5.01
CA ILE A 402 -4.00 -21.28 5.09
C ILE A 402 -3.85 -22.16 6.33
N GLY A 403 -3.37 -23.40 6.15
CA GLY A 403 -3.09 -24.32 7.24
C GLY A 403 -1.71 -24.13 7.85
N ASP A 404 -1.59 -24.18 9.19
CA ASP A 404 -0.29 -24.33 9.85
C ASP A 404 0.03 -25.83 10.00
N PRO A 405 1.09 -26.35 9.34
CA PRO A 405 1.44 -27.77 9.38
C PRO A 405 2.11 -28.19 10.70
N SER A 406 2.39 -27.24 11.59
CA SER A 406 3.06 -27.42 12.89
C SER A 406 2.17 -27.09 14.09
N ARG A 407 1.01 -26.46 13.88
CA ARG A 407 0.09 -26.02 14.94
C ARG A 407 -1.36 -26.25 14.53
N ALA A 408 -2.25 -26.36 15.51
CA ALA A 408 -3.67 -26.57 15.29
C ALA A 408 -4.43 -25.27 14.99
N TYR A 409 -4.01 -24.53 13.96
CA TYR A 409 -4.61 -23.26 13.54
C TYR A 409 -4.77 -23.17 12.02
N LEU A 410 -5.80 -22.44 11.60
CA LEU A 410 -5.94 -21.90 10.26
C LEU A 410 -5.80 -20.39 10.30
N ASP A 411 -5.05 -19.81 9.37
CA ASP A 411 -5.07 -18.38 9.09
C ASP A 411 -6.10 -18.12 7.98
N ILE A 412 -7.20 -17.46 8.31
CA ILE A 412 -8.24 -17.03 7.36
C ILE A 412 -7.96 -15.58 6.96
N ARG A 413 -7.94 -15.31 5.66
CA ARG A 413 -7.68 -14.00 5.07
C ARG A 413 -8.90 -13.51 4.30
N SER A 414 -9.56 -12.49 4.84
CA SER A 414 -10.74 -11.87 4.23
C SER A 414 -10.40 -10.50 3.65
N ALA A 415 -11.15 -10.07 2.64
CA ALA A 415 -11.01 -8.74 2.05
C ALA A 415 -11.18 -7.63 3.10
N ASP A 416 -10.33 -6.61 3.03
CA ASP A 416 -10.43 -5.40 3.82
C ASP A 416 -10.15 -4.18 2.92
N PRO A 417 -11.12 -3.27 2.73
CA PRO A 417 -10.93 -2.09 1.87
C PRO A 417 -9.77 -1.17 2.28
N VAL A 418 -9.26 -1.30 3.51
CA VAL A 418 -8.13 -0.51 4.02
C VAL A 418 -6.80 -1.27 3.94
N GLY A 419 -6.77 -2.51 4.39
CA GLY A 419 -5.60 -3.37 4.52
C GLY A 419 -5.38 -4.34 3.36
N GLY A 420 -6.29 -4.39 2.38
CA GLY A 420 -6.36 -5.40 1.32
C GLY A 420 -6.89 -6.73 1.84
N LEU A 421 -6.11 -7.40 2.69
CA LEU A 421 -6.53 -8.61 3.39
C LEU A 421 -6.24 -8.49 4.88
N VAL A 422 -7.22 -8.88 5.70
CA VAL A 422 -7.09 -8.98 7.16
C VAL A 422 -6.96 -10.43 7.59
N THR A 423 -6.14 -10.71 8.60
CA THR A 423 -5.92 -12.07 9.12
C THR A 423 -6.73 -12.34 10.37
N THR A 424 -7.44 -13.47 10.35
CA THR A 424 -8.06 -14.08 11.52
C THR A 424 -7.47 -15.48 11.71
N SER A 425 -6.63 -15.66 12.74
CA SER A 425 -6.13 -16.99 13.11
C SER A 425 -7.14 -17.70 13.99
N VAL A 426 -7.61 -18.87 13.57
CA VAL A 426 -8.67 -19.64 14.24
C VAL A 426 -8.16 -21.02 14.60
N ALA A 427 -8.40 -21.46 15.84
CA ALA A 427 -7.99 -22.78 16.30
C ALA A 427 -8.83 -23.89 15.66
N ILE A 428 -8.18 -24.97 15.26
CA ILE A 428 -8.83 -26.15 14.70
C ILE A 428 -9.44 -27.00 15.83
N PRO A 429 -10.74 -27.34 15.77
CA PRO A 429 -11.36 -28.24 16.75
C PRO A 429 -10.61 -29.57 16.85
N GLY A 430 -10.40 -30.05 18.08
CA GLY A 430 -9.68 -31.31 18.32
C GLY A 430 -8.15 -31.18 18.39
N GLY A 431 -7.58 -30.00 18.14
CA GLY A 431 -6.16 -29.75 18.36
C GLY A 431 -5.23 -30.42 17.35
N VAL A 432 -5.69 -30.60 16.12
CA VAL A 432 -4.93 -31.22 15.02
C VAL A 432 -4.35 -30.17 14.08
N ALA A 433 -3.16 -30.43 13.52
CA ALA A 433 -2.50 -29.56 12.53
C ALA A 433 -2.93 -29.92 11.10
N ALA A 434 -3.17 -28.91 10.26
CA ALA A 434 -3.60 -29.09 8.88
C ALA A 434 -2.38 -29.21 7.95
N GLN A 435 -2.18 -30.38 7.34
CA GLN A 435 -1.12 -30.58 6.34
C GLN A 435 -1.57 -30.22 4.92
N TYR A 436 -2.84 -30.48 4.64
CA TYR A 436 -3.51 -30.17 3.38
C TYR A 436 -4.80 -29.44 3.67
N VAL A 437 -5.16 -28.49 2.79
CA VAL A 437 -6.35 -27.65 2.92
C VAL A 437 -7.05 -27.61 1.57
N GLU A 438 -8.36 -27.84 1.57
CA GLU A 438 -9.20 -27.68 0.39
C GLU A 438 -10.51 -26.99 0.78
N VAL A 439 -11.00 -26.09 -0.06
CA VAL A 439 -12.24 -25.34 0.19
C VAL A 439 -13.25 -25.64 -0.91
N GLY A 440 -14.49 -25.94 -0.53
CA GLY A 440 -15.57 -26.28 -1.45
C GLY A 440 -16.88 -26.58 -0.74
N ASP A 441 -17.98 -26.64 -1.48
CA ASP A 441 -19.29 -27.01 -0.91
C ASP A 441 -19.38 -28.54 -0.83
N PHE A 442 -19.14 -29.10 0.36
CA PHE A 442 -19.01 -30.54 0.57
C PHE A 442 -20.24 -31.13 1.28
N ILE A 443 -21.06 -30.34 1.97
CA ILE A 443 -22.12 -30.83 2.85
C ILE A 443 -23.45 -30.10 2.61
N SER A 444 -24.48 -30.81 2.12
CA SER A 444 -25.81 -30.24 1.82
C SER A 444 -26.68 -29.80 3.03
N GLY A 445 -26.18 -29.86 4.26
CA GLY A 445 -27.00 -29.86 5.47
C GLY A 445 -27.27 -28.49 6.14
N GLY A 446 -28.55 -28.06 6.15
CA GLY A 446 -29.13 -27.15 7.16
C GLY A 446 -29.30 -25.68 6.73
N ALA A 447 -29.26 -24.74 7.70
CA ALA A 447 -29.18 -23.28 7.43
C ALA A 447 -27.88 -22.87 6.69
N GLY A 448 -27.06 -23.87 6.35
CA GLY A 448 -25.75 -23.83 5.75
C GLY A 448 -25.66 -24.46 4.36
N ALA A 449 -26.76 -24.60 3.59
CA ALA A 449 -26.67 -25.01 2.17
C ALA A 449 -26.10 -23.91 1.26
N GLY A 450 -25.09 -24.21 0.44
CA GLY A 450 -24.43 -23.25 -0.46
C GLY A 450 -23.38 -22.36 0.21
N GLN A 451 -22.69 -22.84 1.24
CA GLN A 451 -21.52 -22.18 1.85
C GLN A 451 -20.36 -23.11 1.64
N ALA A 452 -19.19 -22.58 1.28
CA ALA A 452 -18.02 -23.43 1.20
C ALA A 452 -17.60 -23.89 2.60
N GLU A 453 -17.29 -25.18 2.72
CA GLU A 453 -16.61 -25.75 3.87
C GLU A 453 -15.10 -25.80 3.66
N ILE A 454 -14.37 -25.98 4.75
CA ILE A 454 -12.93 -26.18 4.77
C ILE A 454 -12.66 -27.66 5.09
N ALA A 455 -12.14 -28.39 4.12
CA ALA A 455 -11.58 -29.72 4.30
C ALA A 455 -10.10 -29.61 4.68
N ILE A 456 -9.70 -30.28 5.77
CA ILE A 456 -8.30 -30.38 6.18
C ILE A 456 -7.91 -31.83 6.40
N VAL A 457 -6.64 -32.16 6.10
CA VAL A 457 -6.08 -33.47 6.48
C VAL A 457 -5.05 -33.30 7.58
N ALA A 458 -5.27 -33.99 8.69
CA ALA A 458 -4.29 -34.15 9.75
C ALA A 458 -3.52 -35.46 9.55
N ARG A 459 -2.18 -35.37 9.58
CA ARG A 459 -1.26 -36.51 9.40
C ARG A 459 -0.52 -36.79 10.71
N ALA A 460 -0.50 -38.04 11.15
CA ALA A 460 0.25 -38.43 12.34
C ALA A 460 1.77 -38.22 12.16
N ALA A 461 2.47 -37.85 13.23
CA ALA A 461 3.91 -37.58 13.22
C ALA A 461 4.77 -38.85 13.06
N THR A 462 4.22 -40.03 13.36
CA THR A 462 4.94 -41.31 13.36
C THR A 462 4.43 -42.23 12.26
N GLU A 463 5.35 -42.94 11.60
CA GLU A 463 5.05 -44.02 10.66
C GLU A 463 4.03 -45.01 11.27
N PRO A 464 3.00 -45.46 10.51
CA PRO A 464 2.82 -45.28 9.07
C PRO A 464 2.21 -43.91 8.66
N HIS A 465 2.14 -42.93 9.57
CA HIS A 465 1.56 -41.62 9.33
C HIS A 465 0.06 -41.63 9.03
N ALA A 466 -0.69 -42.39 9.81
CA ALA A 466 -2.15 -42.44 9.77
C ALA A 466 -2.77 -41.04 9.68
N SER A 467 -3.68 -40.88 8.72
CA SER A 467 -4.21 -39.59 8.33
C SER A 467 -5.74 -39.55 8.45
N THR A 468 -6.25 -38.41 8.93
CA THR A 468 -7.68 -38.16 9.14
C THR A 468 -8.08 -36.87 8.45
N LEU A 469 -9.12 -36.95 7.63
CA LEU A 469 -9.79 -35.81 7.01
C LEU A 469 -10.81 -35.24 8.00
N TYR A 470 -10.90 -33.92 8.08
CA TYR A 470 -11.93 -33.18 8.79
C TYR A 470 -12.59 -32.19 7.85
N VAL A 471 -13.91 -32.10 7.88
CA VAL A 471 -14.67 -31.04 7.21
C VAL A 471 -15.16 -30.07 8.26
N LEU A 472 -14.81 -28.80 8.10
CA LEU A 472 -15.02 -27.73 9.05
C LEU A 472 -15.91 -26.65 8.42
N ARG A 473 -16.76 -26.02 9.24
CA ARG A 473 -17.52 -24.83 8.85
C ARG A 473 -17.04 -23.62 9.62
N TYR A 474 -16.78 -22.55 8.89
CA TYR A 474 -16.45 -21.25 9.46
C TYR A 474 -17.73 -20.45 9.71
N SER A 475 -17.87 -19.88 10.90
CA SER A 475 -18.99 -18.99 11.22
C SER A 475 -18.62 -18.08 12.38
N ALA A 476 -18.88 -16.78 12.23
CA ALA A 476 -18.67 -15.77 13.27
C ALA A 476 -17.27 -15.80 13.92
N GLY A 477 -16.22 -16.02 13.11
CA GLY A 477 -14.83 -16.05 13.59
C GLY A 477 -14.39 -17.36 14.26
N ALA A 478 -15.17 -18.43 14.15
CA ALA A 478 -14.88 -19.73 14.75
C ALA A 478 -15.09 -20.89 13.77
N LEU A 479 -14.40 -22.02 14.03
CA LEU A 479 -14.52 -23.26 13.27
C LEU A 479 -15.34 -24.29 14.04
N THR A 480 -16.23 -24.98 13.34
CA THR A 480 -16.98 -26.13 13.87
C THR A 480 -16.73 -27.36 13.01
N SER A 481 -16.42 -28.50 13.61
CA SER A 481 -16.26 -29.75 12.86
C SER A 481 -17.63 -30.32 12.50
N LEU A 482 -17.85 -30.58 11.21
CA LEU A 482 -19.07 -31.18 10.68
C LEU A 482 -18.93 -32.69 10.48
N ALA A 483 -17.79 -33.12 9.95
CA ALA A 483 -17.51 -34.52 9.66
C ALA A 483 -16.02 -34.83 9.79
N SER A 484 -15.70 -36.12 9.93
CA SER A 484 -14.34 -36.63 9.88
C SER A 484 -14.29 -38.05 9.33
N ALA A 485 -13.24 -38.39 8.58
CA ALA A 485 -13.05 -39.73 8.01
C ALA A 485 -11.56 -40.13 8.02
N ALA A 486 -11.28 -41.42 8.25
CA ALA A 486 -9.94 -41.97 8.06
C ALA A 486 -9.65 -42.09 6.56
N VAL A 487 -8.50 -41.60 6.11
CA VAL A 487 -8.17 -41.46 4.68
C VAL A 487 -6.89 -42.16 4.27
N GLY A 488 -6.42 -43.10 5.10
CA GLY A 488 -5.23 -43.92 4.84
C GLY A 488 -3.98 -43.43 5.55
N ASP A 489 -2.86 -44.06 5.21
CA ASP A 489 -1.54 -43.78 5.77
C ASP A 489 -0.71 -42.90 4.82
N ASP A 490 -0.01 -41.91 5.39
CA ASP A 490 0.82 -40.94 4.68
C ASP A 490 0.10 -40.22 3.53
N VAL A 491 -0.98 -39.48 3.85
CA VAL A 491 -1.69 -38.66 2.84
C VAL A 491 -0.73 -37.70 2.15
N SER A 492 -0.86 -37.64 0.83
CA SER A 492 0.04 -36.96 -0.09
C SER A 492 -0.59 -35.86 -0.92
N GLY A 493 -1.91 -35.71 -0.87
CA GLY A 493 -2.64 -34.68 -1.60
C GLY A 493 -4.16 -34.84 -1.43
N ILE A 494 -4.86 -33.73 -1.63
CA ILE A 494 -6.31 -33.60 -1.63
C ILE A 494 -6.72 -32.74 -2.83
N ALA A 495 -7.88 -33.00 -3.42
CA ALA A 495 -8.52 -32.13 -4.39
C ALA A 495 -10.03 -32.27 -4.27
N SER A 496 -10.76 -31.28 -4.78
CA SER A 496 -12.21 -31.33 -4.88
C SER A 496 -12.73 -31.20 -6.30
N GLY A 497 -13.92 -31.74 -6.52
CA GLY A 497 -14.67 -31.59 -7.77
C GLY A 497 -15.86 -32.55 -7.82
N ASP A 498 -16.82 -32.29 -8.70
CA ASP A 498 -17.97 -33.17 -8.90
C ASP A 498 -17.59 -34.39 -9.74
N VAL A 499 -17.18 -35.49 -9.09
CA VAL A 499 -16.84 -36.75 -9.76
C VAL A 499 -18.02 -37.74 -9.75
N THR A 500 -18.96 -37.57 -8.82
CA THR A 500 -20.13 -38.43 -8.65
C THR A 500 -21.36 -37.95 -9.41
N GLY A 501 -21.33 -36.74 -9.97
CA GLY A 501 -22.44 -36.11 -10.69
C GLY A 501 -23.49 -35.51 -9.75
N THR A 502 -23.11 -35.13 -8.53
CA THR A 502 -24.00 -34.48 -7.55
C THR A 502 -23.82 -32.96 -7.58
N ALA A 503 -24.72 -32.23 -6.91
CA ALA A 503 -24.60 -30.77 -6.84
C ALA A 503 -23.48 -30.30 -5.89
N LEU A 504 -22.95 -31.20 -5.05
CA LEU A 504 -21.86 -30.92 -4.11
C LEU A 504 -20.53 -31.33 -4.73
N ALA A 505 -19.45 -30.70 -4.26
CA ALA A 505 -18.11 -31.16 -4.58
C ALA A 505 -17.79 -32.45 -3.81
N ASP A 506 -17.14 -33.39 -4.48
CA ASP A 506 -16.55 -34.57 -3.85
C ASP A 506 -15.09 -34.28 -3.49
N LEU A 507 -14.56 -35.04 -2.52
CA LEU A 507 -13.17 -34.96 -2.10
C LEU A 507 -12.40 -36.19 -2.57
N VAL A 508 -11.28 -35.97 -3.25
CA VAL A 508 -10.34 -37.02 -3.65
C VAL A 508 -9.08 -36.90 -2.81
N VAL A 509 -8.71 -37.98 -2.10
CA VAL A 509 -7.54 -38.00 -1.21
C VAL A 509 -6.60 -39.12 -1.63
N THR A 510 -5.32 -38.79 -1.83
CA THR A 510 -4.25 -39.76 -2.14
C THR A 510 -3.44 -40.11 -0.89
N ALA A 511 -3.08 -41.39 -0.74
CA ALA A 511 -2.31 -41.92 0.39
C ALA A 511 -1.08 -42.66 -0.13
N ALA A 512 0.10 -42.12 0.14
CA ALA A 512 1.34 -42.56 -0.47
C ALA A 512 1.93 -43.84 0.12
N ALA A 513 1.68 -44.12 1.40
CA ALA A 513 2.12 -45.38 2.02
C ALA A 513 1.25 -46.57 1.60
N ASP A 514 -0.03 -46.31 1.27
CA ASP A 514 -1.01 -47.32 0.89
C ASP A 514 -1.01 -47.64 -0.61
N ASP A 515 -0.37 -46.81 -1.46
CA ASP A 515 -0.52 -46.83 -2.92
C ASP A 515 -2.00 -46.79 -3.36
N GLN A 516 -2.79 -45.91 -2.72
CA GLN A 516 -4.24 -45.83 -2.90
C GLN A 516 -4.76 -44.39 -2.93
N PHE A 517 -5.96 -44.23 -3.50
CA PHE A 517 -6.79 -43.03 -3.35
C PHE A 517 -8.21 -43.37 -2.88
N ARG A 518 -8.91 -42.36 -2.37
CA ARG A 518 -10.29 -42.45 -1.86
C ARG A 518 -11.08 -41.28 -2.39
N VAL A 519 -12.33 -41.54 -2.78
CA VAL A 519 -13.32 -40.52 -3.15
C VAL A 519 -14.33 -40.44 -2.01
N LEU A 520 -14.59 -39.26 -1.47
CA LEU A 520 -15.57 -39.03 -0.42
C LEU A 520 -16.64 -38.07 -0.91
N THR A 521 -17.90 -38.47 -0.76
CA THR A 521 -19.07 -37.66 -1.07
C THR A 521 -19.96 -37.55 0.17
N GLU A 522 -20.86 -36.58 0.18
CA GLU A 522 -21.92 -36.51 1.17
C GLU A 522 -23.10 -37.41 0.76
N SER A 523 -23.53 -38.27 1.68
CA SER A 523 -24.81 -38.96 1.53
C SER A 523 -25.56 -39.00 2.86
N GLY A 524 -26.78 -38.44 2.89
CA GLY A 524 -27.68 -38.50 4.04
C GLY A 524 -27.23 -37.69 5.27
N GLY A 525 -26.49 -36.60 5.05
CA GLY A 525 -25.93 -35.70 6.06
C GLY A 525 -24.57 -36.12 6.62
N ALA A 526 -23.91 -37.12 6.03
CA ALA A 526 -22.61 -37.62 6.46
C ALA A 526 -21.65 -37.77 5.28
N LEU A 527 -20.38 -37.40 5.48
CA LEU A 527 -19.31 -37.63 4.52
C LEU A 527 -18.88 -39.10 4.58
N GLY A 528 -18.87 -39.79 3.44
CA GLY A 528 -18.50 -41.20 3.35
C GLY A 528 -17.81 -41.54 2.02
N PRO A 529 -17.03 -42.63 1.99
CA PRO A 529 -16.36 -43.06 0.77
C PRO A 529 -17.37 -43.56 -0.28
N VAL A 530 -17.18 -43.16 -1.54
CA VAL A 530 -17.90 -43.70 -2.69
C VAL A 530 -17.07 -44.82 -3.27
N GLY A 531 -17.38 -46.06 -2.88
CA GLY A 531 -16.54 -47.21 -3.21
C GLY A 531 -15.12 -47.10 -2.61
N GLY A 532 -14.17 -47.82 -3.19
CA GLY A 532 -12.77 -47.79 -2.78
C GLY A 532 -12.45 -48.38 -1.39
N PRO A 533 -11.20 -48.21 -0.89
CA PRO A 533 -10.10 -47.48 -1.51
C PRO A 533 -9.66 -48.07 -2.85
N TYR A 534 -9.16 -47.22 -3.74
CA TYR A 534 -8.80 -47.58 -5.11
C TYR A 534 -7.28 -47.64 -5.27
N SER A 535 -6.76 -48.68 -5.89
CA SER A 535 -5.31 -48.86 -6.06
C SER A 535 -4.76 -47.96 -7.17
N THR A 536 -3.60 -47.36 -6.89
CA THR A 536 -2.80 -46.59 -7.85
C THR A 536 -1.50 -47.32 -8.16
N LEU A 537 -0.60 -46.67 -8.89
CA LEU A 537 0.81 -47.08 -8.92
C LEU A 537 1.52 -46.53 -7.67
N SER A 538 2.82 -46.82 -7.55
CA SER A 538 3.57 -46.51 -6.33
C SER A 538 3.69 -45.02 -6.01
N LYS A 539 3.50 -44.67 -4.73
CA LYS A 539 3.53 -43.34 -4.11
C LYS A 539 2.69 -42.32 -4.88
N PRO A 540 1.35 -42.49 -4.91
CA PRO A 540 0.47 -41.48 -5.48
C PRO A 540 0.70 -40.13 -4.81
N ARG A 541 0.46 -39.05 -5.56
CA ARG A 541 0.58 -37.64 -5.18
C ARG A 541 -0.52 -36.85 -5.90
N GLY A 542 -0.90 -35.71 -5.31
CA GLY A 542 -1.64 -34.63 -5.98
C GLY A 542 -2.72 -35.10 -6.94
N ALA A 543 -3.92 -35.38 -6.42
CA ALA A 543 -5.05 -35.63 -7.30
C ALA A 543 -5.48 -34.32 -7.98
N SER A 544 -5.99 -34.39 -9.20
CA SER A 544 -6.77 -33.32 -9.80
C SER A 544 -8.04 -33.89 -10.42
N VAL A 545 -9.06 -33.04 -10.52
CA VAL A 545 -10.40 -33.42 -11.01
C VAL A 545 -10.81 -32.52 -12.16
N GLY A 546 -11.23 -33.09 -13.29
CA GLY A 546 -11.77 -32.32 -14.42
C GLY A 546 -12.11 -33.18 -15.64
N ASP A 547 -12.67 -32.56 -16.66
CA ASP A 547 -13.04 -33.21 -17.94
C ASP A 547 -11.81 -33.34 -18.85
N VAL A 548 -10.98 -34.34 -18.55
CA VAL A 548 -9.73 -34.62 -19.27
C VAL A 548 -9.91 -35.76 -20.28
N TRP A 549 -11.01 -36.52 -20.19
CA TRP A 549 -11.23 -37.71 -21.00
C TRP A 549 -12.62 -37.70 -21.64
N GLY A 550 -12.78 -37.00 -22.77
CA GLY A 550 -14.10 -36.76 -23.38
C GLY A 550 -14.93 -38.00 -23.81
N ALA A 551 -14.37 -39.22 -23.75
CA ALA A 551 -15.11 -40.47 -23.93
C ALA A 551 -15.75 -41.04 -22.64
N SER A 552 -15.40 -40.50 -21.48
CA SER A 552 -15.96 -40.83 -20.17
C SER A 552 -17.16 -39.92 -19.87
N ALA A 553 -18.07 -40.37 -19.00
CA ALA A 553 -19.21 -39.59 -18.56
C ALA A 553 -18.92 -39.03 -17.17
N GLY A 554 -18.80 -37.70 -17.06
CA GLY A 554 -18.50 -37.01 -15.80
C GLY A 554 -17.11 -36.36 -15.82
N ARG A 555 -16.61 -35.98 -14.64
CA ARG A 555 -15.23 -35.50 -14.46
C ARG A 555 -14.35 -36.67 -14.05
N GLU A 556 -13.13 -36.70 -14.58
CA GLU A 556 -12.14 -37.72 -14.26
C GLU A 556 -11.21 -37.29 -13.12
N ILE A 557 -10.55 -38.28 -12.54
CA ILE A 557 -9.55 -38.13 -11.49
C ILE A 557 -8.18 -38.45 -12.08
N VAL A 558 -7.24 -37.51 -11.97
CA VAL A 558 -5.85 -37.70 -12.39
C VAL A 558 -4.96 -37.81 -11.16
N ILE A 559 -4.03 -38.76 -11.17
CA ILE A 559 -3.09 -39.01 -10.08
C ILE A 559 -1.67 -39.14 -10.62
N CYS A 560 -0.74 -38.38 -10.03
CA CYS A 560 0.69 -38.53 -10.28
C CYS A 560 1.27 -39.62 -9.37
N ASN A 561 2.08 -40.53 -9.91
CA ASN A 561 2.67 -41.65 -9.18
C ASN A 561 4.18 -41.45 -9.03
N ALA A 562 4.57 -40.67 -8.03
CA ALA A 562 5.95 -40.22 -7.82
C ALA A 562 6.94 -41.35 -7.46
N GLY A 563 6.44 -42.54 -7.12
CA GLY A 563 7.27 -43.72 -6.86
C GLY A 563 7.67 -44.46 -8.14
N GLN A 564 7.08 -44.10 -9.28
CA GLN A 564 7.45 -44.68 -10.57
C GLN A 564 8.73 -44.02 -11.12
N PRO A 565 9.63 -44.79 -11.74
CA PRO A 565 10.79 -44.24 -12.43
C PRO A 565 10.37 -43.27 -13.56
N ALA A 566 11.22 -42.27 -13.84
CA ALA A 566 11.03 -41.40 -15.00
C ALA A 566 10.99 -42.22 -16.31
N GLY A 567 10.11 -41.82 -17.24
CA GLY A 567 9.93 -42.51 -18.53
C GLY A 567 9.14 -43.83 -18.47
N VAL A 568 8.50 -44.13 -17.35
CA VAL A 568 7.50 -45.19 -17.18
C VAL A 568 6.14 -44.54 -16.96
N ASN A 569 5.05 -45.28 -17.16
CA ASN A 569 3.69 -44.89 -16.77
C ASN A 569 3.67 -44.34 -15.34
N ASN A 570 3.64 -43.01 -15.20
CA ASN A 570 3.79 -42.30 -13.93
C ASN A 570 2.62 -41.33 -13.66
N VAL A 571 1.61 -41.33 -14.52
CA VAL A 571 0.33 -40.64 -14.31
C VAL A 571 -0.80 -41.61 -14.64
N SER A 572 -1.82 -41.66 -13.79
CA SER A 572 -2.99 -42.53 -13.95
C SER A 572 -4.26 -41.69 -14.01
N VAL A 573 -5.18 -42.04 -14.91
CA VAL A 573 -6.49 -41.39 -15.07
C VAL A 573 -7.60 -42.39 -14.74
N PHE A 574 -8.55 -41.99 -13.92
CA PHE A 574 -9.69 -42.79 -13.46
C PHE A 574 -11.00 -42.05 -13.73
N ASP A 575 -12.08 -42.80 -13.92
CA ASP A 575 -13.44 -42.23 -13.87
C ASP A 575 -13.87 -41.96 -12.41
N GLY A 576 -15.03 -41.30 -12.25
CA GLY A 576 -15.59 -40.99 -10.92
C GLY A 576 -15.99 -42.22 -10.09
N ALA A 577 -16.08 -43.40 -10.69
CA ALA A 577 -16.30 -44.66 -9.99
C ALA A 577 -14.99 -45.36 -9.57
N GLY A 578 -13.84 -44.75 -9.87
CA GLY A 578 -12.50 -45.25 -9.59
C GLY A 578 -12.02 -46.34 -10.55
N VAL A 579 -12.65 -46.48 -11.73
CA VAL A 579 -12.18 -47.37 -12.80
C VAL A 579 -11.08 -46.67 -13.57
N LYS A 580 -9.94 -47.34 -13.74
CA LYS A 580 -8.81 -46.80 -14.49
C LYS A 580 -9.14 -46.72 -15.99
N LEU A 581 -9.02 -45.52 -16.56
CA LEU A 581 -9.21 -45.22 -17.97
C LEU A 581 -7.89 -45.36 -18.76
N GLY A 582 -6.78 -44.94 -18.16
CA GLY A 582 -5.47 -45.01 -18.80
C GLY A 582 -4.32 -44.70 -17.86
N ASP A 583 -3.12 -45.10 -18.28
CA ASP A 583 -1.86 -44.68 -17.69
C ASP A 583 -1.05 -43.96 -18.78
N LEU A 584 -0.44 -42.83 -18.41
CA LEU A 584 0.34 -41.98 -19.29
C LEU A 584 1.80 -42.00 -18.88
N ASN A 585 2.65 -41.84 -19.88
CA ASN A 585 4.09 -41.68 -19.69
C ASN A 585 4.48 -40.25 -20.06
N THR A 586 4.94 -39.48 -19.08
CA THR A 586 5.61 -38.19 -19.34
C THR A 586 6.90 -38.46 -20.10
N LEU A 587 7.16 -37.78 -21.22
CA LEU A 587 8.21 -38.22 -22.16
C LEU A 587 9.58 -38.28 -21.51
N GLY A 588 10.18 -39.47 -21.57
CA GLY A 588 11.51 -39.75 -21.05
C GLY A 588 12.61 -39.06 -21.84
N ASN A 589 12.99 -37.85 -21.41
CA ASN A 589 14.39 -37.47 -21.51
C ASN A 589 15.17 -38.27 -20.46
N ALA A 590 16.30 -38.85 -20.84
CA ALA A 590 17.23 -39.41 -19.87
C ALA A 590 17.63 -38.30 -18.88
N GLY A 591 17.14 -38.38 -17.63
CA GLY A 591 17.29 -37.32 -16.61
C GLY A 591 16.03 -36.47 -16.35
N ALA A 592 14.86 -36.85 -16.85
CA ALA A 592 13.58 -36.17 -16.61
C ALA A 592 13.10 -36.28 -15.15
N GLY A 593 12.37 -35.25 -14.71
CA GLY A 593 11.85 -35.11 -13.35
C GLY A 593 10.78 -36.14 -12.96
N ILE A 594 10.45 -36.16 -11.67
CA ILE A 594 9.43 -37.03 -11.07
C ILE A 594 8.07 -36.34 -11.20
N ALA A 595 7.06 -37.04 -11.74
CA ALA A 595 5.68 -36.56 -11.77
C ALA A 595 5.16 -36.38 -10.34
N TYR A 596 4.83 -35.14 -9.98
CA TYR A 596 4.59 -34.78 -8.59
C TYR A 596 3.22 -34.18 -8.33
N ASP A 597 2.67 -33.41 -9.27
CA ASP A 597 1.38 -32.76 -9.15
C ASP A 597 0.70 -32.61 -10.52
N SER A 598 -0.63 -32.48 -10.54
CA SER A 598 -1.41 -32.37 -11.77
C SER A 598 -2.50 -31.30 -11.69
N ALA A 599 -2.88 -30.76 -12.84
CA ALA A 599 -4.04 -29.87 -12.96
C ALA A 599 -4.81 -30.22 -14.25
N VAL A 600 -6.13 -30.15 -14.18
CA VAL A 600 -7.02 -30.32 -15.34
C VAL A 600 -7.76 -29.00 -15.56
N THR A 601 -7.48 -28.34 -16.68
CA THR A 601 -8.03 -27.02 -17.00
C THR A 601 -7.98 -26.73 -18.49
N ASP A 602 -8.92 -25.93 -19.00
CA ASP A 602 -8.89 -25.41 -20.36
C ASP A 602 -7.95 -24.19 -20.40
N VAL A 603 -6.72 -24.39 -20.85
CA VAL A 603 -5.71 -23.35 -21.01
C VAL A 603 -5.40 -23.10 -22.49
N LEU A 604 -5.92 -23.94 -23.40
CA LEU A 604 -5.77 -23.81 -24.84
C LEU A 604 -7.13 -23.56 -25.53
N TYR A 605 -7.67 -22.36 -25.32
CA TYR A 605 -9.03 -21.96 -25.72
C TYR A 605 -9.36 -22.00 -27.23
N ASN A 606 -8.38 -22.22 -28.13
CA ASN A 606 -8.61 -22.37 -29.58
C ASN A 606 -8.35 -23.80 -30.08
N VAL A 607 -8.00 -24.74 -29.22
CA VAL A 607 -7.82 -26.14 -29.61
C VAL A 607 -9.15 -26.86 -29.50
N THR A 608 -9.95 -26.75 -30.55
CA THR A 608 -11.08 -27.67 -30.74
C THR A 608 -10.68 -28.76 -31.72
N PRO A 609 -10.51 -30.03 -31.32
CA PRO A 609 -10.77 -31.12 -32.24
C PRO A 609 -12.28 -31.05 -32.54
N LEU A 610 -12.67 -30.57 -33.73
CA LEU A 610 -14.02 -30.61 -34.30
C LEU A 610 -15.14 -31.09 -33.34
N GLY A 611 -15.54 -30.24 -32.39
CA GLY A 611 -16.70 -30.48 -31.52
C GLY A 611 -16.48 -30.96 -30.06
N THR A 612 -15.26 -30.96 -29.50
CA THR A 612 -15.06 -31.23 -28.05
C THR A 612 -14.24 -30.12 -27.38
N SER A 613 -14.84 -29.34 -26.49
CA SER A 613 -14.21 -28.35 -25.59
C SER A 613 -13.73 -29.03 -24.30
N GLY A 614 -12.73 -29.90 -24.42
CA GLY A 614 -12.20 -30.66 -23.29
C GLY A 614 -11.06 -29.92 -22.60
N ALA A 615 -10.90 -30.09 -21.29
CA ALA A 615 -9.77 -29.52 -20.55
C ALA A 615 -8.45 -30.24 -20.88
N GLU A 616 -7.33 -29.52 -20.83
CA GLU A 616 -5.98 -30.09 -20.90
C GLU A 616 -5.56 -30.68 -19.55
N LEU A 617 -4.69 -31.68 -19.61
CA LEU A 617 -3.95 -32.17 -18.44
C LEU A 617 -2.55 -31.58 -18.40
N LEU A 618 -2.21 -30.94 -17.29
CA LEU A 618 -0.88 -30.46 -16.99
C LEU A 618 -0.26 -31.29 -15.87
N VAL A 619 1.00 -31.66 -16.02
CA VAL A 619 1.73 -32.51 -15.06
C VAL A 619 3.05 -31.83 -14.69
N ALA A 620 3.23 -31.52 -13.41
CA ALA A 620 4.46 -30.96 -12.89
C ALA A 620 5.53 -32.04 -12.70
N LEU A 621 6.68 -31.82 -13.32
CA LEU A 621 7.86 -32.68 -13.24
C LEU A 621 8.93 -32.00 -12.36
N ARG A 622 9.09 -32.50 -11.14
CA ARG A 622 10.10 -32.05 -10.18
C ARG A 622 11.49 -32.58 -10.54
N SER A 623 12.54 -31.76 -10.50
CA SER A 623 13.91 -32.27 -10.63
C SER A 623 14.26 -33.26 -9.49
N ASP A 624 14.94 -34.38 -9.81
CA ASP A 624 15.29 -35.39 -8.81
C ASP A 624 16.30 -34.80 -7.79
N PRO A 625 15.94 -34.67 -6.50
CA PRO A 625 16.79 -34.07 -5.49
C PRO A 625 18.01 -34.95 -5.13
N THR A 626 17.98 -36.24 -5.47
CA THR A 626 19.01 -37.23 -5.10
C THR A 626 20.16 -37.31 -6.09
N THR A 627 19.97 -36.77 -7.30
CA THR A 627 21.04 -36.66 -8.28
C THR A 627 21.68 -35.27 -8.18
N ASP A 628 22.97 -35.20 -7.82
CA ASP A 628 23.82 -34.03 -8.03
C ASP A 628 24.02 -33.71 -9.54
N ALA A 629 23.20 -34.31 -10.41
CA ALA A 629 23.25 -34.09 -11.84
C ALA A 629 22.72 -32.69 -12.15
N VAL A 630 23.66 -31.80 -12.45
CA VAL A 630 23.53 -30.41 -12.93
C VAL A 630 22.66 -30.28 -14.21
N SER A 631 21.97 -31.34 -14.66
CA SER A 631 21.27 -31.42 -15.94
C SER A 631 19.77 -31.75 -15.86
N ALA A 632 19.19 -32.01 -14.67
CA ALA A 632 17.76 -32.30 -14.56
C ALA A 632 16.95 -30.99 -14.50
N THR A 633 16.46 -30.53 -15.66
CA THR A 633 15.54 -29.39 -15.76
C THR A 633 14.15 -29.81 -15.31
N ALA A 634 13.57 -29.11 -14.34
CA ALA A 634 12.16 -29.26 -14.00
C ALA A 634 11.29 -28.71 -15.13
N SER A 635 10.08 -29.23 -15.26
CA SER A 635 9.20 -28.85 -16.37
C SER A 635 7.74 -29.13 -16.06
N VAL A 636 6.87 -28.72 -16.97
CA VAL A 636 5.49 -29.16 -17.06
C VAL A 636 5.25 -29.83 -18.40
N ASP A 637 4.61 -31.00 -18.36
CA ASP A 637 4.10 -31.68 -19.54
C ASP A 637 2.60 -31.37 -19.70
N LEU A 638 2.20 -30.89 -20.88
CA LEU A 638 0.83 -30.59 -21.26
C LEU A 638 0.32 -31.66 -22.23
N PHE A 639 -0.76 -32.32 -21.86
CA PHE A 639 -1.47 -33.32 -22.66
C PHE A 639 -2.80 -32.74 -23.14
N ARG A 640 -3.07 -32.84 -24.44
CA ARG A 640 -4.37 -32.51 -25.02
C ARG A 640 -5.21 -33.76 -25.14
N GLN A 641 -6.53 -33.59 -25.18
CA GLN A 641 -7.43 -34.69 -25.54
C GLN A 641 -7.14 -35.18 -26.96
N ALA A 642 -7.01 -36.49 -27.11
CA ALA A 642 -6.75 -37.11 -28.40
C ALA A 642 -7.95 -36.92 -29.35
N VAL A 643 -7.67 -36.87 -30.65
CA VAL A 643 -8.72 -36.74 -31.68
C VAL A 643 -9.75 -37.86 -31.54
N GLY A 644 -11.01 -37.48 -31.29
CA GLY A 644 -12.13 -38.41 -31.04
C GLY A 644 -12.46 -38.64 -29.56
N GLY A 645 -11.78 -37.95 -28.63
CA GLY A 645 -12.10 -37.95 -27.19
C GLY A 645 -11.65 -39.21 -26.43
N ILE A 646 -11.07 -40.20 -27.11
CA ILE A 646 -10.59 -41.43 -26.49
C ILE A 646 -9.12 -41.26 -26.13
N GLY A 647 -8.87 -40.83 -24.90
CA GLY A 647 -7.53 -40.68 -24.33
C GLY A 647 -6.87 -39.33 -24.60
N LEU A 648 -5.56 -39.28 -24.34
CA LEU A 648 -4.74 -38.09 -24.42
C LEU A 648 -3.63 -38.25 -25.46
N ASP A 649 -3.08 -37.13 -25.94
CA ASP A 649 -1.95 -37.12 -26.85
C ASP A 649 -0.79 -37.98 -26.33
N ALA A 650 -0.27 -38.87 -27.17
CA ALA A 650 0.83 -39.77 -26.79
C ALA A 650 2.17 -39.02 -26.56
N VAL A 651 2.26 -37.77 -27.02
CA VAL A 651 3.45 -36.92 -26.93
C VAL A 651 3.01 -35.57 -26.34
N PRO A 652 3.24 -35.30 -25.04
CA PRO A 652 2.93 -34.02 -24.44
C PRO A 652 3.77 -32.88 -25.01
N GLY A 653 3.22 -31.67 -24.96
CA GLY A 653 4.00 -30.43 -25.08
C GLY A 653 4.79 -30.20 -23.80
N LYS A 654 6.10 -30.00 -23.92
CA LYS A 654 6.99 -29.80 -22.76
C LYS A 654 7.35 -28.33 -22.58
N TYR A 655 7.21 -27.85 -21.34
CA TYR A 655 7.54 -26.48 -20.94
C TYR A 655 8.53 -26.48 -19.78
N ASP A 656 9.78 -26.11 -20.04
CA ASP A 656 10.83 -26.09 -19.01
C ASP A 656 10.59 -24.95 -18.00
N THR A 657 10.62 -25.27 -16.72
CA THR A 657 10.46 -24.30 -15.62
C THR A 657 11.82 -23.80 -15.13
N GLY A 658 12.88 -24.62 -15.32
CA GLY A 658 14.27 -24.23 -15.10
C GLY A 658 15.08 -25.27 -14.35
N LEU A 659 16.39 -24.99 -14.21
CA LEU A 659 17.30 -25.85 -13.46
C LEU A 659 17.08 -25.70 -11.95
N HIS A 660 17.19 -26.81 -11.23
CA HIS A 660 17.13 -26.87 -9.76
C HIS A 660 15.80 -26.45 -9.13
N TYR A 661 14.73 -26.31 -9.91
CA TYR A 661 13.39 -26.15 -9.36
C TYR A 661 12.79 -27.50 -8.97
N GLU A 662 11.95 -27.47 -7.95
CA GLU A 662 11.09 -28.59 -7.58
C GLU A 662 9.64 -28.22 -7.91
N SER A 663 9.33 -28.04 -9.20
CA SER A 663 7.98 -27.69 -9.67
C SER A 663 6.97 -28.72 -9.16
N SER A 664 6.04 -28.29 -8.31
CA SER A 664 5.19 -29.23 -7.56
C SER A 664 3.89 -28.64 -7.02
N ALA A 665 3.49 -27.48 -7.53
CA ALA A 665 2.21 -26.85 -7.22
C ALA A 665 1.68 -26.22 -8.50
N LEU A 666 0.44 -26.53 -8.86
CA LEU A 666 -0.20 -26.06 -10.09
C LEU A 666 -1.50 -25.34 -9.77
N ALA A 667 -1.78 -24.27 -10.51
CA ALA A 667 -3.07 -23.59 -10.50
C ALA A 667 -3.36 -23.02 -11.89
N ALA A 668 -4.62 -22.72 -12.15
CA ALA A 668 -5.04 -22.02 -13.36
C ALA A 668 -6.22 -21.10 -13.09
N GLY A 669 -6.35 -20.07 -13.89
CA GLY A 669 -7.45 -19.11 -13.84
C GLY A 669 -7.09 -17.81 -14.55
N ASP A 670 -8.06 -16.92 -14.68
CA ASP A 670 -7.96 -15.65 -15.40
C ASP A 670 -7.23 -14.57 -14.59
N VAL A 671 -5.90 -14.64 -14.59
CA VAL A 671 -5.05 -13.75 -13.79
C VAL A 671 -4.81 -12.41 -14.49
N ASP A 672 -4.98 -12.35 -15.82
CA ASP A 672 -4.78 -11.12 -16.60
C ASP A 672 -6.07 -10.38 -17.02
N GLY A 673 -7.23 -11.01 -16.81
CA GLY A 673 -8.54 -10.41 -17.00
C GLY A 673 -9.11 -10.49 -18.42
N ASP A 674 -8.48 -11.22 -19.33
CA ASP A 674 -8.97 -11.37 -20.69
C ASP A 674 -10.13 -12.38 -20.82
N GLY A 675 -10.51 -13.03 -19.72
CA GLY A 675 -11.58 -14.02 -19.63
C GLY A 675 -11.14 -15.44 -19.95
N ARG A 676 -9.84 -15.69 -20.14
CA ARG A 676 -9.26 -17.03 -20.35
C ARG A 676 -8.41 -17.41 -19.15
N SER A 677 -8.12 -18.70 -19.02
CA SER A 677 -7.28 -19.17 -17.91
C SER A 677 -5.82 -19.20 -18.31
N GLU A 678 -4.99 -18.52 -17.53
CA GLU A 678 -3.55 -18.70 -17.55
C GLU A 678 -3.17 -19.89 -16.68
N PHE A 679 -2.03 -20.48 -16.98
CA PHE A 679 -1.48 -21.56 -16.18
C PHE A 679 -0.34 -21.07 -15.28
N VAL A 680 -0.35 -21.46 -14.01
CA VAL A 680 0.62 -21.03 -13.02
C VAL A 680 1.33 -22.22 -12.37
N VAL A 681 2.65 -22.15 -12.33
CA VAL A 681 3.52 -23.16 -11.70
C VAL A 681 4.23 -22.57 -10.50
N GLY A 682 4.06 -23.20 -9.34
CA GLY A 682 4.82 -22.93 -8.12
C GLY A 682 6.11 -23.74 -8.05
N ASN A 683 7.22 -23.04 -7.86
CA ASN A 683 8.56 -23.61 -7.76
C ASN A 683 9.15 -23.32 -6.37
N SER A 684 9.53 -24.36 -5.61
CA SER A 684 10.10 -24.21 -4.25
C SER A 684 11.52 -23.64 -4.19
N GLY A 685 12.21 -23.49 -5.32
CA GLY A 685 13.65 -23.21 -5.35
C GLY A 685 14.48 -24.35 -4.73
N LYS A 686 15.79 -24.14 -4.60
CA LYS A 686 16.73 -25.09 -3.98
C LYS A 686 17.85 -24.37 -3.28
N TRP A 687 18.10 -24.71 -2.02
CA TRP A 687 19.24 -24.18 -1.26
C TRP A 687 20.32 -25.23 -1.01
N LEU A 688 21.47 -25.11 -1.68
CA LEU A 688 22.69 -25.86 -1.38
C LEU A 688 23.79 -24.93 -0.86
N ARG A 689 24.38 -25.27 0.29
CA ARG A 689 25.46 -24.46 0.91
C ARG A 689 26.73 -24.39 0.05
N PHE A 690 26.96 -25.40 -0.78
CA PHE A 690 28.12 -25.51 -1.68
C PHE A 690 27.68 -26.07 -3.04
N GLY A 691 26.86 -25.32 -3.77
CA GLY A 691 26.35 -25.75 -5.07
C GLY A 691 25.34 -24.77 -5.66
N ASP A 692 24.50 -25.28 -6.56
CA ASP A 692 23.46 -24.51 -7.23
C ASP A 692 22.38 -24.03 -6.24
N ARG A 693 21.90 -22.81 -6.47
CA ARG A 693 21.01 -22.09 -5.57
C ARG A 693 19.99 -21.34 -6.38
N GLN A 694 18.73 -21.56 -6.03
CA GLN A 694 17.60 -21.02 -6.79
C GLN A 694 16.52 -20.57 -5.81
N ALA A 695 16.16 -19.29 -5.84
CA ALA A 695 15.05 -18.80 -5.03
C ALA A 695 13.71 -19.36 -5.55
N PRO A 696 12.70 -19.55 -4.69
CA PRO A 696 11.36 -19.90 -5.14
C PRO A 696 10.78 -18.89 -6.13
N SER A 697 9.85 -19.35 -6.95
CA SER A 697 9.13 -18.51 -7.92
C SER A 697 7.73 -19.04 -8.21
N LEU A 698 6.89 -18.17 -8.74
CA LEU A 698 5.74 -18.53 -9.56
C LEU A 698 6.09 -18.28 -11.03
N GLN A 699 5.64 -19.14 -11.91
CA GLN A 699 5.77 -18.96 -13.36
C GLN A 699 4.40 -18.99 -14.00
N VAL A 700 4.03 -17.89 -14.64
CA VAL A 700 2.76 -17.75 -15.37
C VAL A 700 3.01 -18.00 -16.85
N PHE A 701 2.31 -18.97 -17.40
CA PHE A 701 2.33 -19.35 -18.80
C PHE A 701 1.07 -18.84 -19.47
N ASP A 702 1.25 -17.84 -20.33
CA ASP A 702 0.16 -17.24 -21.11
C ASP A 702 0.01 -17.98 -22.45
N THR A 703 -1.14 -17.80 -23.13
CA THR A 703 -1.36 -18.29 -24.50
C THR A 703 -1.88 -17.18 -25.41
N SER A 704 -1.07 -16.77 -26.40
CA SER A 704 -1.45 -15.69 -27.33
C SER A 704 -2.28 -16.16 -28.53
N ASP A 705 -2.11 -17.41 -28.94
CA ASP A 705 -2.78 -18.01 -30.10
C ASP A 705 -3.91 -18.96 -29.70
N GLY A 706 -4.03 -19.30 -28.41
CA GLY A 706 -4.96 -20.29 -27.87
C GLY A 706 -4.61 -21.73 -28.26
N LEU A 707 -3.43 -21.99 -28.83
CA LEU A 707 -2.99 -23.29 -29.33
C LEU A 707 -1.76 -23.82 -28.57
N THR A 708 -0.91 -22.91 -28.09
CA THR A 708 0.30 -23.25 -27.34
C THR A 708 0.51 -22.28 -26.17
N LEU A 709 1.08 -22.79 -25.08
CA LEU A 709 1.59 -21.93 -24.01
C LEU A 709 2.89 -21.24 -24.44
N SER A 710 3.18 -20.08 -23.86
CA SER A 710 4.44 -19.38 -24.04
C SER A 710 5.64 -20.26 -23.66
N ALA A 711 6.65 -20.29 -24.52
CA ALA A 711 7.92 -20.98 -24.24
C ALA A 711 8.75 -20.27 -23.15
N THR A 712 8.45 -19.02 -22.83
CA THR A 712 9.13 -18.25 -21.77
C THR A 712 8.06 -17.69 -20.83
N PRO A 713 7.89 -18.29 -19.63
CA PRO A 713 6.89 -17.82 -18.69
C PRO A 713 7.29 -16.50 -18.05
N ARG A 714 6.28 -15.72 -17.64
CA ARG A 714 6.47 -14.59 -16.73
C ARG A 714 6.82 -15.14 -15.34
N THR A 715 8.04 -14.87 -14.87
CA THR A 715 8.50 -15.36 -13.56
C THR A 715 8.31 -14.31 -12.48
N LEU A 716 7.50 -14.63 -11.48
CA LEU A 716 7.27 -13.83 -10.28
C LEU A 716 8.10 -14.42 -9.14
N TRP A 717 9.10 -13.69 -8.68
CA TRP A 717 10.05 -14.23 -7.72
C TRP A 717 9.52 -14.19 -6.30
N SER A 718 10.04 -15.09 -5.46
CA SER A 718 10.12 -14.84 -4.03
C SER A 718 11.14 -13.73 -3.73
N THR A 719 11.35 -13.39 -2.46
CA THR A 719 12.33 -12.34 -2.12
C THR A 719 13.78 -12.84 -2.14
N GLY A 720 13.99 -14.12 -1.84
CA GLY A 720 15.33 -14.69 -1.72
C GLY A 720 15.32 -16.16 -1.31
N ILE A 721 16.51 -16.73 -1.19
CA ILE A 721 16.70 -18.16 -0.93
C ILE A 721 16.20 -18.60 0.45
N GLU A 722 16.03 -17.69 1.40
CA GLU A 722 15.49 -18.01 2.73
C GLU A 722 14.09 -18.63 2.67
N GLN A 723 13.37 -18.44 1.56
CA GLN A 723 12.04 -19.00 1.33
C GLN A 723 12.08 -20.36 0.63
N ALA A 724 13.27 -20.87 0.28
CA ALA A 724 13.43 -22.12 -0.46
C ALA A 724 13.16 -23.37 0.40
N SER A 725 12.87 -24.48 -0.28
CA SER A 725 12.97 -25.80 0.34
C SER A 725 14.44 -26.14 0.65
N GLY A 726 14.71 -26.56 1.88
CA GLY A 726 16.03 -27.07 2.29
C GLY A 726 16.19 -28.54 1.92
N ILE A 727 17.43 -28.97 1.66
CA ILE A 727 17.81 -30.38 1.66
C ILE A 727 18.42 -30.71 3.02
N GLU A 728 17.71 -31.48 3.85
CA GLU A 728 18.36 -32.23 4.92
C GLU A 728 18.90 -33.56 4.37
N THR A 729 20.06 -33.98 4.84
CA THR A 729 20.72 -35.26 4.48
C THR A 729 20.00 -36.50 5.04
N THR A 730 18.85 -36.32 5.69
CA THR A 730 18.00 -37.36 6.26
C THR A 730 16.61 -37.21 5.67
N TRP A 731 16.04 -38.33 5.22
CA TRP A 731 14.89 -38.48 4.34
C TRP A 731 13.53 -37.91 4.83
N THR A 732 13.53 -37.00 5.81
CA THR A 732 12.34 -36.42 6.43
C THR A 732 12.60 -34.97 6.83
N VAL A 733 11.90 -34.03 6.17
CA VAL A 733 11.54 -32.61 6.50
C VAL A 733 11.71 -31.74 5.22
N LEU A 734 10.66 -31.47 4.43
CA LEU A 734 9.54 -30.51 4.58
C LEU A 734 9.90 -29.02 4.34
N GLY A 735 10.42 -28.69 3.15
CA GLY A 735 10.05 -27.47 2.43
C GLY A 735 9.23 -27.86 1.19
N ALA A 736 8.17 -27.13 0.88
CA ALA A 736 7.26 -27.43 -0.23
C ALA A 736 7.29 -26.29 -1.23
N SER A 737 6.90 -26.55 -2.48
CA SER A 737 6.54 -25.47 -3.40
C SER A 737 5.52 -24.55 -2.76
N PRO A 738 5.53 -23.25 -3.12
CA PRO A 738 4.49 -22.35 -2.64
C PRO A 738 3.12 -22.95 -2.95
N ALA A 739 2.16 -22.85 -2.02
CA ALA A 739 0.78 -23.09 -2.41
C ALA A 739 0.36 -21.94 -3.33
N VAL A 740 -0.23 -22.29 -4.47
CA VAL A 740 -0.65 -21.35 -5.51
C VAL A 740 -2.15 -21.32 -5.52
N VAL A 741 -2.73 -20.13 -5.37
CA VAL A 741 -4.18 -19.93 -5.38
C VAL A 741 -4.51 -18.85 -6.40
N VAL A 742 -5.49 -19.14 -7.25
CA VAL A 742 -6.10 -18.16 -8.16
C VAL A 742 -7.56 -18.05 -7.77
N ALA A 743 -7.95 -16.92 -7.19
CA ALA A 743 -9.30 -16.71 -6.67
C ALA A 743 -9.64 -15.22 -6.63
N ASP A 744 -10.93 -14.90 -6.76
CA ASP A 744 -11.45 -13.54 -6.49
C ASP A 744 -11.50 -13.31 -4.98
N LEU A 745 -10.47 -12.64 -4.46
CA LEU A 745 -10.36 -12.26 -3.05
C LEU A 745 -11.01 -10.89 -2.80
N GLY A 746 -11.81 -10.41 -3.75
CA GLY A 746 -12.57 -9.19 -3.69
C GLY A 746 -11.70 -7.93 -3.89
N PRO A 747 -12.00 -6.83 -3.19
CA PRO A 747 -11.38 -5.54 -3.45
C PRO A 747 -9.94 -5.38 -2.91
N VAL A 748 -9.01 -6.30 -3.23
CA VAL A 748 -7.62 -6.22 -2.75
C VAL A 748 -6.80 -5.18 -3.53
N GLY A 749 -6.80 -5.28 -4.87
CA GLY A 749 -6.17 -4.35 -5.83
C GLY A 749 -4.73 -3.89 -5.53
N LEU A 750 -4.25 -2.88 -6.26
CA LEU A 750 -2.95 -2.24 -5.98
C LEU A 750 -2.86 -1.71 -4.53
N ALA A 751 -1.66 -1.73 -3.97
CA ALA A 751 -1.40 -1.11 -2.67
C ALA A 751 -1.69 0.39 -2.73
N ARG A 752 -2.58 0.89 -1.88
CA ARG A 752 -3.02 2.29 -1.92
C ARG A 752 -3.40 2.83 -0.55
N HIS A 753 -3.44 4.16 -0.45
CA HIS A 753 -4.21 4.83 0.58
C HIS A 753 -5.66 4.93 0.10
N PRO A 754 -6.62 4.32 0.81
CA PRO A 754 -8.00 4.19 0.34
C PRO A 754 -8.79 5.48 0.60
N ALA A 755 -8.50 6.53 -0.17
CA ALA A 755 -9.06 7.88 0.00
C ALA A 755 -10.59 7.96 -0.12
N ASP A 756 -11.21 6.86 -0.56
CA ASP A 756 -12.60 6.68 -0.94
C ASP A 756 -13.30 5.53 -0.18
N ALA A 757 -12.59 4.70 0.58
CA ALA A 757 -13.18 3.55 1.29
C ALA A 757 -13.73 3.86 2.71
N GLY A 758 -13.71 5.13 3.14
CA GLY A 758 -14.11 5.54 4.49
C GLY A 758 -15.55 6.09 4.58
N PRO A 759 -16.40 5.60 5.52
CA PRO A 759 -17.77 6.11 5.72
C PRO A 759 -17.88 7.46 6.46
N ALA A 760 -16.77 8.20 6.67
CA ALA A 760 -16.75 9.41 7.50
C ALA A 760 -16.07 10.60 6.81
N GLN A 761 -16.66 11.78 7.03
CA GLN A 761 -16.24 13.06 6.47
C GLN A 761 -15.35 13.79 7.47
N HIS A 762 -14.13 14.16 7.08
CA HIS A 762 -13.34 15.07 7.89
C HIS A 762 -14.04 16.43 8.00
N VAL A 763 -14.26 16.85 9.23
CA VAL A 763 -14.47 18.25 9.56
C VAL A 763 -13.17 18.81 10.11
N SER A 764 -12.90 20.10 9.87
CA SER A 764 -11.71 20.80 10.38
C SER A 764 -11.60 20.82 11.92
N THR A 765 -12.59 20.28 12.63
CA THR A 765 -12.69 20.16 14.08
C THR A 765 -12.52 18.73 14.60
N GLU A 766 -12.10 17.78 13.76
CA GLU A 766 -11.87 16.41 14.24
C GLU A 766 -10.78 16.33 15.30
N THR A 767 -11.05 15.54 16.33
CA THR A 767 -10.13 15.25 17.44
C THR A 767 -9.79 13.76 17.45
N ALA A 768 -8.71 13.38 18.15
CA ALA A 768 -8.31 11.98 18.28
C ALA A 768 -9.47 11.07 18.78
N THR A 769 -9.44 9.78 18.40
CA THR A 769 -10.46 8.71 18.55
C THR A 769 -11.49 8.54 17.41
N ILE A 770 -11.06 8.65 16.14
CA ILE A 770 -11.87 8.28 14.96
C ILE A 770 -11.47 6.89 14.42
N PRO A 771 -12.39 6.13 13.79
CA PRO A 771 -12.05 4.94 13.00
C PRO A 771 -10.99 5.28 11.96
N ARG A 772 -10.02 4.38 11.74
CA ARG A 772 -8.96 4.59 10.72
C ARG A 772 -9.61 4.74 9.35
N HIS A 773 -9.35 5.88 8.72
CA HIS A 773 -9.66 6.17 7.33
C HIS A 773 -8.59 7.12 6.78
N VAL A 774 -8.57 7.29 5.46
CA VAL A 774 -7.78 8.30 4.79
C VAL A 774 -8.69 9.03 3.81
N THR A 775 -8.56 10.34 3.70
CA THR A 775 -9.09 11.16 2.60
C THR A 775 -8.04 12.16 2.14
N CYS A 776 -8.28 12.86 1.02
CA CYS A 776 -7.38 13.92 0.55
C CYS A 776 -7.11 14.99 1.63
N ALA A 777 -8.12 15.35 2.43
CA ALA A 777 -8.01 16.38 3.46
C ALA A 777 -7.22 15.95 4.71
N ASP A 778 -6.91 14.64 4.86
CA ASP A 778 -6.05 14.17 5.94
C ASP A 778 -4.59 14.57 5.78
N CYS A 779 -4.16 14.65 4.52
CA CYS A 779 -2.79 14.91 4.13
C CYS A 779 -2.63 16.31 3.53
N HIS A 780 -3.68 16.84 2.90
CA HIS A 780 -3.64 18.13 2.22
C HIS A 780 -4.51 19.17 2.93
N ASN A 781 -3.98 20.39 3.07
CA ASN A 781 -4.77 21.55 3.43
C ASN A 781 -4.93 22.44 2.18
N PRO A 782 -6.08 22.40 1.48
CA PRO A 782 -6.26 23.07 0.20
C PRO A 782 -6.12 24.61 0.28
N HIS A 783 -6.14 25.19 1.48
CA HIS A 783 -5.94 26.63 1.70
C HIS A 783 -4.46 27.02 1.93
N GLU A 784 -3.58 26.06 2.18
CA GLU A 784 -2.16 26.29 2.49
C GLU A 784 -1.19 25.52 1.59
N THR A 785 -1.68 24.47 0.90
CA THR A 785 -0.89 23.71 -0.08
C THR A 785 -0.36 24.63 -1.17
N THR A 786 0.88 24.42 -1.59
CA THR A 786 1.50 25.19 -2.67
C THR A 786 2.25 24.26 -3.64
N ALA A 787 2.43 24.71 -4.89
CA ALA A 787 3.28 24.02 -5.87
C ALA A 787 4.78 24.14 -5.58
N THR A 788 5.17 24.81 -4.48
CA THR A 788 6.57 25.11 -4.15
C THR A 788 7.37 23.83 -3.88
N VAL A 789 8.57 23.77 -4.48
CA VAL A 789 9.48 22.61 -4.53
C VAL A 789 10.00 22.22 -3.15
N GLN A 790 10.30 20.92 -2.99
CA GLN A 790 10.99 20.24 -1.88
C GLN A 790 11.84 21.18 -1.01
N SER A 791 11.48 21.29 0.27
CA SER A 791 12.41 21.76 1.30
C SER A 791 13.50 20.69 1.50
N PRO A 792 14.67 21.01 2.10
CA PRO A 792 15.59 19.96 2.52
C PRO A 792 14.86 19.01 3.48
N SER A 793 14.99 17.71 3.25
CA SER A 793 14.48 16.71 4.19
C SER A 793 14.96 17.02 5.62
N PRO A 794 14.16 16.77 6.67
CA PRO A 794 12.80 16.19 6.66
C PRO A 794 11.68 17.23 6.64
N ALA A 795 11.96 18.47 6.25
CA ALA A 795 10.98 19.56 6.30
C ALA A 795 9.79 19.30 5.37
N VAL A 796 8.59 19.68 5.80
CA VAL A 796 7.35 19.44 5.03
C VAL A 796 7.44 20.06 3.63
N TYR A 797 7.02 19.32 2.60
CA TYR A 797 6.94 19.84 1.23
C TYR A 797 5.67 20.64 1.00
N GLY A 798 5.67 21.50 -0.03
CA GLY A 798 4.60 22.47 -0.30
C GLY A 798 3.21 21.86 -0.39
N ALA A 799 3.08 20.62 -0.88
CA ALA A 799 1.79 19.93 -1.01
C ALA A 799 1.21 19.40 0.31
N LEU A 800 1.98 19.22 1.38
CA LEU A 800 1.45 18.89 2.73
C LEU A 800 1.40 20.10 3.66
N LYS A 801 1.74 21.29 3.16
CA LYS A 801 1.80 22.49 3.97
C LYS A 801 0.43 22.81 4.58
N GLY A 802 0.42 23.13 5.87
CA GLY A 802 -0.79 23.46 6.62
C GLY A 802 -1.63 22.26 7.05
N ALA A 803 -1.28 21.03 6.62
CA ALA A 803 -1.93 19.84 7.13
C ALA A 803 -1.62 19.67 8.62
N TRP A 804 -2.59 19.18 9.39
CA TRP A 804 -2.35 18.81 10.78
C TRP A 804 -1.72 17.41 10.85
N GLY A 805 -0.99 17.13 11.92
CA GLY A 805 -0.39 15.83 12.15
C GLY A 805 -0.13 15.60 13.63
N VAL A 806 0.82 14.71 13.93
CA VAL A 806 1.21 14.40 15.30
C VAL A 806 2.64 14.80 15.56
N PHE A 807 2.86 15.49 16.67
CA PHE A 807 4.18 15.63 17.26
C PHE A 807 4.49 14.39 18.10
N VAL A 808 5.68 13.83 17.89
CA VAL A 808 6.16 12.60 18.52
C VAL A 808 7.20 12.97 19.56
N THR A 809 6.95 12.66 20.83
CA THR A 809 7.93 12.83 21.91
C THR A 809 8.39 11.47 22.42
N PRO A 810 9.57 10.99 22.00
CA PRO A 810 10.13 9.74 22.50
C PRO A 810 10.64 9.92 23.94
N SER A 811 10.42 8.91 24.79
CA SER A 811 10.90 8.90 26.18
C SER A 811 12.22 8.10 26.35
N GLY A 812 12.55 7.19 25.43
CA GLY A 812 13.77 6.38 25.38
C GLY A 812 13.78 5.40 24.18
N PRO A 813 14.79 4.50 24.07
CA PRO A 813 14.80 3.41 23.08
C PRO A 813 13.68 2.40 23.37
N GLY A 814 12.88 2.02 22.37
CA GLY A 814 11.80 1.03 22.52
C GLY A 814 10.69 1.36 23.54
N THR A 815 10.69 2.57 24.08
CA THR A 815 9.72 3.01 25.09
C THR A 815 8.44 3.55 24.46
N ALA A 816 7.36 3.59 25.23
CA ALA A 816 6.13 4.26 24.86
C ALA A 816 6.38 5.71 24.37
N ILE A 817 5.78 6.02 23.23
CA ILE A 817 5.79 7.33 22.61
C ILE A 817 4.57 8.11 23.08
N THR A 818 4.76 9.40 23.35
CA THR A 818 3.65 10.32 23.58
C THR A 818 3.38 11.15 22.34
N TYR A 819 2.11 11.33 22.04
CA TYR A 819 1.64 12.07 20.87
C TYR A 819 0.87 13.31 21.31
N SER A 820 1.10 14.41 20.62
CA SER A 820 0.27 15.61 20.74
C SER A 820 -0.08 16.11 19.35
N GLN A 821 -1.33 16.54 19.16
CA GLN A 821 -1.77 17.12 17.89
C GLN A 821 -0.91 18.35 17.54
N LYS A 822 -0.53 18.44 16.26
CA LYS A 822 0.22 19.56 15.71
C LYS A 822 -0.56 20.17 14.56
N THR A 823 -1.06 21.38 14.78
CA THR A 823 -1.69 22.20 13.73
C THR A 823 -0.60 22.79 12.84
N ALA A 824 -0.63 22.47 11.54
CA ALA A 824 0.46 22.71 10.58
C ALA A 824 1.77 21.96 10.95
N VAL A 825 1.96 20.81 10.30
CA VAL A 825 3.20 20.03 10.43
C VAL A 825 4.41 20.82 9.93
N ALA A 826 5.56 20.59 10.55
CA ALA A 826 6.85 21.14 10.10
C ALA A 826 7.68 20.11 9.33
N ARG A 827 7.39 18.82 9.52
CA ARG A 827 8.12 17.69 8.92
C ARG A 827 7.14 16.71 8.30
N GLU A 828 7.47 16.14 7.16
CA GLU A 828 6.56 15.25 6.41
C GLU A 828 6.02 14.11 7.28
N PHE A 829 6.90 13.41 7.99
CA PHE A 829 6.52 12.23 8.76
C PHE A 829 5.49 12.52 9.85
N GLU A 830 5.34 13.78 10.29
CA GLU A 830 4.33 14.16 11.28
C GLU A 830 2.90 13.96 10.73
N VAL A 831 2.72 14.03 9.40
CA VAL A 831 1.46 13.67 8.72
C VAL A 831 1.31 12.15 8.65
N CYS A 832 2.34 11.43 8.21
CA CYS A 832 2.29 9.97 8.07
C CYS A 832 2.02 9.27 9.41
N LEU A 833 2.71 9.69 10.47
CA LEU A 833 2.58 9.11 11.81
C LEU A 833 1.24 9.45 12.47
N LYS A 834 0.44 10.36 11.90
CA LYS A 834 -0.94 10.56 12.35
C LYS A 834 -1.72 9.24 12.33
N CYS A 835 -1.54 8.44 11.28
CA CYS A 835 -2.22 7.16 11.05
C CYS A 835 -1.33 5.94 11.31
N HIS A 836 -0.03 6.02 11.01
CA HIS A 836 0.93 4.92 11.11
C HIS A 836 1.59 4.78 12.49
N SER A 837 1.01 5.36 13.53
CA SER A 837 1.52 5.24 14.90
C SER A 837 0.46 4.78 15.88
N ALA A 838 0.88 4.54 17.13
CA ALA A 838 -0.04 4.23 18.22
C ALA A 838 -1.02 5.38 18.57
N ASN A 839 -0.92 6.56 17.93
CA ASN A 839 -1.86 7.66 18.07
C ASN A 839 -3.30 7.30 17.64
N MET A 840 -3.48 6.36 16.70
CA MET A 840 -4.80 5.85 16.33
C MET A 840 -5.06 4.47 16.95
N THR A 841 -6.09 4.40 17.78
CA THR A 841 -6.56 3.16 18.40
C THR A 841 -7.34 2.30 17.39
N ARG A 842 -6.77 1.14 17.03
CA ARG A 842 -7.35 -0.07 16.40
C ARG A 842 -6.76 -0.41 15.03
N GLY A 843 -6.34 -1.67 14.90
CA GLY A 843 -5.72 -2.27 13.73
C GLY A 843 -4.28 -2.67 14.04
N ARG A 844 -4.02 -3.96 14.20
CA ARG A 844 -2.74 -4.59 14.59
C ARG A 844 -1.66 -4.45 13.50
N THR A 845 -1.34 -3.23 13.10
CA THR A 845 -0.25 -2.95 12.17
C THR A 845 0.70 -2.01 12.91
N ARG A 846 1.88 -2.55 13.23
CA ARG A 846 3.07 -1.95 13.87
C ARG A 846 3.04 -0.42 14.11
N ASP A 847 3.42 0.00 15.31
CA ASP A 847 3.63 1.42 15.64
C ASP A 847 4.92 1.94 14.97
N ILE A 848 4.82 2.48 13.75
CA ILE A 848 5.98 2.93 12.98
C ILE A 848 6.74 4.04 13.70
N ALA A 849 6.07 4.88 14.49
CA ALA A 849 6.73 5.91 15.28
C ALA A 849 7.75 5.30 16.26
N SER A 850 7.46 4.12 16.81
CA SER A 850 8.36 3.40 17.71
C SER A 850 9.59 2.86 16.99
N GLU A 851 9.47 2.51 15.71
CA GLU A 851 10.55 1.93 14.91
C GLU A 851 11.52 2.99 14.40
N VAL A 852 11.00 4.12 13.90
CA VAL A 852 11.81 5.25 13.44
C VAL A 852 12.22 6.20 14.57
N ASN A 853 12.01 5.80 15.83
CA ASN A 853 12.37 6.59 16.99
C ASN A 853 13.88 6.89 16.99
N THR A 854 14.25 8.17 16.99
CA THR A 854 15.64 8.64 16.93
C THR A 854 16.47 8.28 18.16
N ARG A 855 15.85 7.71 19.20
CA ARG A 855 16.51 7.16 20.39
C ARG A 855 16.77 5.65 20.30
N ASN A 856 16.28 4.97 19.26
CA ASN A 856 16.57 3.56 19.05
C ASN A 856 18.05 3.32 18.79
N ALA A 857 18.53 2.10 19.07
CA ALA A 857 19.89 1.68 18.77
C ALA A 857 20.22 1.87 17.28
N SER A 858 19.26 1.62 16.39
CA SER A 858 19.34 2.02 14.98
C SER A 858 17.99 2.41 14.41
N TYR A 859 18.00 3.31 13.44
CA TYR A 859 16.81 3.81 12.76
C TYR A 859 17.18 4.42 11.39
N LEU A 860 16.24 4.39 10.44
CA LEU A 860 16.30 5.15 9.20
C LEU A 860 16.01 6.63 9.46
N ALA A 861 16.75 7.50 8.77
CA ALA A 861 16.88 8.91 9.10
C ALA A 861 15.68 9.79 8.66
N VAL A 862 14.45 9.38 8.97
CA VAL A 862 13.21 10.10 8.59
C VAL A 862 12.99 11.37 9.41
N GLY A 863 13.45 11.42 10.67
CA GLY A 863 13.25 12.57 11.57
C GLY A 863 14.52 13.31 11.98
N ALA A 864 15.67 12.65 11.88
CA ALA A 864 16.99 13.19 12.14
C ALA A 864 18.03 12.25 11.49
N ALA A 865 19.22 12.77 11.19
CA ALA A 865 20.33 11.93 10.76
C ALA A 865 20.61 10.83 11.80
N SER A 866 21.03 9.65 11.36
CA SER A 866 21.29 8.52 12.26
C SER A 866 22.47 8.81 13.19
N THR A 867 22.27 8.70 14.51
CA THR A 867 23.33 8.89 15.51
C THR A 867 24.38 7.76 15.52
N VAL A 868 24.12 6.62 14.85
CA VAL A 868 25.10 5.55 14.66
C VAL A 868 26.21 5.96 13.67
N ALA A 869 25.92 6.90 12.77
CA ALA A 869 26.96 7.61 12.01
C ALA A 869 27.80 8.55 12.90
N SER A 870 27.36 8.79 14.14
CA SER A 870 27.96 9.69 15.14
C SER A 870 28.54 8.97 16.37
N ALA A 871 28.65 7.63 16.36
CA ALA A 871 29.18 6.89 17.50
C ALA A 871 30.60 7.38 17.88
N PRO A 872 30.94 7.50 19.19
CA PRO A 872 32.10 8.27 19.66
C PRO A 872 33.49 7.67 19.36
N SER A 873 33.60 6.57 18.63
CA SER A 873 34.89 6.06 18.16
C SER A 873 35.17 6.64 16.77
N GLY A 874 36.11 7.59 16.68
CA GLY A 874 36.49 8.37 15.49
C GLY A 874 36.96 7.60 14.24
N THR A 875 36.68 6.30 14.14
CA THR A 875 36.98 5.40 13.03
C THR A 875 35.74 4.97 12.22
N PHE A 876 34.53 5.03 12.77
CA PHE A 876 33.31 4.60 12.06
C PHE A 876 32.70 5.69 11.17
N ALA A 877 32.71 6.95 11.61
CA ALA A 877 32.06 8.07 10.92
C ALA A 877 32.72 8.47 9.59
N THR A 878 34.00 8.15 9.37
CA THR A 878 34.76 8.54 8.17
C THR A 878 34.76 7.49 7.06
N ARG A 879 34.25 6.27 7.29
CA ARG A 879 34.50 5.11 6.40
C ARG A 879 33.31 4.61 5.56
N THR A 880 32.14 5.25 5.65
CA THR A 880 30.92 4.92 4.87
C THR A 880 30.61 5.91 3.74
N ALA A 881 31.48 6.90 3.48
CA ALA A 881 31.23 7.94 2.47
C ALA A 881 31.07 7.42 1.02
N GLY A 882 31.55 6.19 0.74
CA GLY A 882 31.48 5.56 -0.58
C GLY A 882 30.36 4.52 -0.77
N THR A 883 29.48 4.31 0.22
CA THR A 883 28.45 3.24 0.18
C THR A 883 27.12 3.67 -0.39
N PHE A 884 26.91 4.97 -0.57
CA PHE A 884 25.65 5.54 -1.02
C PHE A 884 25.73 5.95 -2.49
N THR A 885 24.58 5.95 -3.17
CA THR A 885 24.49 6.34 -4.58
C THR A 885 24.69 7.84 -4.72
N SER A 886 25.47 8.25 -5.72
CA SER A 886 25.66 9.65 -6.12
C SER A 886 24.80 10.05 -7.32
N THR A 887 24.08 9.09 -7.91
CA THR A 887 23.18 9.26 -9.06
C THR A 887 21.74 9.46 -8.58
N GLY A 888 21.15 10.62 -8.87
CA GLY A 888 19.84 11.02 -8.35
C GLY A 888 19.96 12.08 -7.24
N ALA A 889 19.23 11.90 -6.13
CA ALA A 889 19.54 12.64 -4.90
C ALA A 889 20.89 12.13 -4.38
N ALA A 890 21.89 13.00 -4.21
CA ALA A 890 23.21 12.60 -3.76
C ALA A 890 23.16 12.13 -2.29
N TRP A 891 22.92 10.83 -2.08
CA TRP A 891 22.78 10.25 -0.75
C TRP A 891 24.14 10.16 -0.07
N THR A 892 24.15 10.46 1.22
CA THR A 892 25.31 10.37 2.10
C THR A 892 24.90 9.82 3.46
N LYS A 893 25.86 9.40 4.28
CA LYS A 893 25.63 8.96 5.67
C LYS A 893 24.91 10.00 6.54
N ASP A 894 24.99 11.28 6.17
CA ASP A 894 24.41 12.41 6.91
C ASP A 894 23.03 12.83 6.35
N SER A 895 22.53 12.12 5.33
CA SER A 895 21.25 12.43 4.70
C SER A 895 20.10 12.06 5.63
N THR A 896 19.11 12.95 5.71
CA THR A 896 17.76 12.61 6.19
C THR A 896 16.89 12.27 5.00
N MET A 897 15.84 11.48 5.24
CA MET A 897 14.93 11.02 4.20
C MET A 897 13.48 11.40 4.50
N TYR A 898 12.68 11.42 3.44
CA TYR A 898 11.24 11.46 3.50
C TYR A 898 10.67 10.04 3.62
N CYS A 899 9.51 9.90 4.24
CA CYS A 899 8.68 8.71 4.08
C CYS A 899 8.46 8.44 2.59
N ALA A 900 8.20 9.49 1.80
CA ALA A 900 7.98 9.38 0.35
C ALA A 900 9.21 9.01 -0.49
N ASP A 901 10.42 8.99 0.08
CA ASP A 901 11.59 8.47 -0.64
C ASP A 901 11.48 6.95 -0.84
N CYS A 902 10.75 6.26 0.03
CA CYS A 902 10.40 4.84 -0.07
C CYS A 902 8.92 4.62 -0.44
N HIS A 903 8.01 5.39 0.17
CA HIS A 903 6.57 5.23 0.03
C HIS A 903 5.96 6.26 -0.93
N ARG A 904 5.88 5.94 -2.22
CA ARG A 904 5.24 6.79 -3.23
C ARG A 904 4.76 5.94 -4.40
N ASN A 905 3.97 6.52 -5.28
CA ASN A 905 3.61 5.87 -6.54
C ASN A 905 4.87 5.46 -7.31
N ALA A 906 4.95 4.18 -7.68
CA ALA A 906 6.00 3.64 -8.55
C ALA A 906 5.85 4.18 -9.98
N ASN A 907 4.62 4.19 -10.49
CA ASN A 907 4.28 4.79 -11.77
C ASN A 907 4.43 6.33 -11.70
N THR A 908 5.29 6.87 -12.56
CA THR A 908 5.62 8.30 -12.59
C THR A 908 4.57 9.17 -13.27
N ASP A 909 3.63 8.56 -14.00
CA ASP A 909 2.54 9.26 -14.70
C ASP A 909 1.34 9.52 -13.78
N GLN A 910 1.28 8.83 -12.63
CA GLN A 910 0.28 9.05 -11.60
C GLN A 910 0.61 10.26 -10.70
N ALA A 911 -0.36 10.66 -9.88
CA ALA A 911 -0.19 11.76 -8.92
C ALA A 911 0.99 11.50 -7.96
N LYS A 912 1.96 12.42 -7.93
CA LYS A 912 3.15 12.33 -7.06
C LYS A 912 2.76 12.28 -5.59
N GLY A 913 3.24 11.26 -4.86
CA GLY A 913 2.99 11.08 -3.43
C GLY A 913 2.69 9.60 -3.11
N PRO A 914 2.40 9.25 -1.85
CA PRO A 914 1.94 7.92 -1.46
C PRO A 914 0.43 7.78 -1.71
N HIS A 915 0.00 7.54 -2.95
CA HIS A 915 -1.43 7.36 -3.25
C HIS A 915 -1.73 5.90 -3.61
N ALA A 916 -1.08 5.38 -4.64
CA ALA A 916 -1.23 4.01 -5.14
C ALA A 916 0.10 3.53 -5.71
N SER A 917 0.43 2.25 -5.58
CA SER A 917 1.65 1.72 -6.16
C SER A 917 1.52 0.25 -6.53
N ASP A 918 2.20 -0.07 -7.62
CA ASP A 918 2.31 -1.44 -8.15
C ASP A 918 3.15 -2.35 -7.26
N ASN A 919 3.94 -1.79 -6.34
CA ASN A 919 4.67 -2.57 -5.34
C ASN A 919 3.94 -2.53 -4.00
N GLY A 920 3.87 -3.69 -3.34
CA GLY A 920 3.26 -3.85 -2.02
C GLY A 920 3.77 -2.85 -0.98
N SER A 921 2.92 -2.47 -0.02
CA SER A 921 3.21 -1.45 1.01
C SER A 921 3.48 -0.04 0.46
N LEU A 922 2.88 0.30 -0.70
CA LEU A 922 3.00 1.62 -1.34
C LEU A 922 4.45 1.98 -1.71
N LEU A 923 5.27 1.00 -2.10
CA LEU A 923 6.69 1.22 -2.33
C LEU A 923 6.98 1.72 -3.74
N ARG A 924 7.86 2.71 -3.88
CA ARG A 924 8.22 3.26 -5.21
C ARG A 924 8.97 2.29 -6.12
N ALA A 925 9.58 1.28 -5.51
CA ALA A 925 10.40 0.28 -6.16
C ALA A 925 10.25 -1.04 -5.39
N PRO A 926 10.47 -2.19 -6.04
CA PRO A 926 10.23 -3.46 -5.41
C PRO A 926 11.23 -3.71 -4.27
N PHE A 927 10.69 -4.08 -3.11
CA PHE A 927 11.45 -4.67 -2.00
C PHE A 927 11.10 -6.15 -1.82
N TRP A 928 9.85 -6.48 -2.15
CA TRP A 928 9.29 -7.82 -2.18
C TRP A 928 9.15 -8.31 -3.62
N GLY A 929 9.12 -9.64 -3.79
CA GLY A 929 8.98 -10.29 -5.09
C GLY A 929 10.06 -9.95 -6.11
N THR A 930 11.20 -9.46 -5.62
CA THR A 930 12.37 -9.13 -6.42
C THR A 930 13.57 -9.80 -5.80
N LEU A 931 14.41 -10.38 -6.65
CA LEU A 931 15.67 -10.94 -6.21
C LEU A 931 16.62 -9.83 -5.80
N THR A 932 17.50 -10.14 -4.85
CA THR A 932 18.53 -9.19 -4.37
C THR A 932 19.57 -8.85 -5.44
N SER A 933 19.60 -9.65 -6.51
CA SER A 933 20.35 -9.42 -7.74
C SER A 933 19.77 -8.33 -8.66
N SER A 934 18.54 -7.87 -8.41
CA SER A 934 17.96 -6.76 -9.14
C SER A 934 18.57 -5.44 -8.67
N SER A 935 19.26 -4.72 -9.57
CA SER A 935 19.81 -3.39 -9.27
C SER A 935 18.73 -2.34 -9.04
N ASP A 936 17.48 -2.63 -9.40
CA ASP A 936 16.33 -1.72 -9.27
C ASP A 936 15.57 -1.92 -7.96
N ALA A 937 16.02 -2.83 -7.08
CA ALA A 937 15.42 -3.04 -5.78
C ALA A 937 15.50 -1.77 -4.89
N LEU A 938 14.48 -1.57 -4.05
CA LEU A 938 14.28 -0.36 -3.25
C LEU A 938 15.52 0.13 -2.51
N CYS A 939 16.28 -0.79 -1.88
CA CYS A 939 17.48 -0.47 -1.11
C CYS A 939 18.55 0.20 -1.98
N TYR A 940 18.67 -0.18 -3.26
CA TYR A 940 19.71 0.31 -4.16
C TYR A 940 19.44 1.72 -4.70
N LEU A 941 18.27 2.29 -4.40
CA LEU A 941 18.01 3.71 -4.67
C LEU A 941 18.90 4.63 -3.82
N CYS A 942 19.28 4.16 -2.62
CA CYS A 942 20.14 4.91 -1.70
C CYS A 942 21.51 4.24 -1.50
N HIS A 943 21.56 2.91 -1.56
CA HIS A 943 22.77 2.12 -1.34
C HIS A 943 23.39 1.65 -2.65
N LYS A 944 24.72 1.68 -2.76
CA LYS A 944 25.38 1.19 -3.98
C LYS A 944 25.24 -0.33 -4.12
N TYR A 945 24.59 -0.75 -5.20
CA TYR A 945 24.51 -2.16 -5.62
C TYR A 945 25.89 -2.84 -5.68
N THR A 946 26.90 -2.11 -6.13
CA THR A 946 28.30 -2.55 -6.26
C THR A 946 29.03 -2.76 -4.93
N VAL A 947 28.54 -2.19 -3.84
CA VAL A 947 29.07 -2.42 -2.48
C VAL A 947 28.33 -3.57 -1.82
N TYR A 948 27.00 -3.53 -1.83
CA TYR A 948 26.18 -4.42 -1.01
C TYR A 948 25.79 -5.74 -1.69
N TYR A 949 25.83 -5.80 -3.03
CA TYR A 949 25.58 -7.05 -3.76
C TYR A 949 26.85 -7.58 -4.41
N THR A 950 27.38 -6.89 -5.44
CA THR A 950 28.52 -7.44 -6.21
C THR A 950 29.84 -7.42 -5.44
N GLY A 951 29.96 -6.56 -4.43
CA GLY A 951 31.17 -6.38 -3.62
C GLY A 951 32.36 -5.77 -4.36
N VAL A 952 32.18 -5.32 -5.62
CA VAL A 952 33.25 -4.75 -6.45
C VAL A 952 33.85 -3.49 -5.83
N GLU A 953 33.01 -2.65 -5.22
CA GLU A 953 33.45 -1.42 -4.53
C GLU A 953 33.62 -1.61 -3.01
N ASP A 954 33.37 -2.81 -2.46
CA ASP A 954 33.58 -3.10 -1.03
C ASP A 954 35.04 -3.47 -0.74
N THR A 955 35.91 -2.46 -0.74
CA THR A 955 37.32 -2.64 -0.41
C THR A 955 37.47 -3.04 1.06
N LEU A 956 38.31 -4.02 1.39
CA LEU A 956 38.47 -4.59 2.75
C LEU A 956 38.93 -3.61 3.85
N THR A 957 39.00 -2.32 3.53
CA THR A 957 39.47 -1.22 4.38
C THR A 957 38.51 -0.02 4.41
N THR A 958 37.58 0.10 3.44
CA THR A 958 36.59 1.19 3.32
C THR A 958 35.32 0.72 2.59
N ALA A 959 34.15 1.27 2.96
CA ALA A 959 32.79 0.98 2.46
C ALA A 959 31.86 0.27 3.49
N SER A 960 31.61 -1.04 3.38
CA SER A 960 30.53 -1.69 4.16
C SER A 960 30.91 -2.08 5.59
N LEU A 961 32.20 -2.31 5.84
CA LEU A 961 32.78 -2.75 7.13
C LEU A 961 32.16 -4.04 7.71
N PHE A 962 31.46 -4.83 6.88
CA PHE A 962 30.94 -6.15 7.23
C PHE A 962 31.79 -7.21 6.55
N GLN A 963 32.82 -7.67 7.25
CA GLN A 963 33.87 -8.53 6.70
C GLN A 963 34.27 -9.64 7.66
N HIS A 964 34.83 -10.73 7.12
CA HIS A 964 35.38 -11.86 7.89
C HIS A 964 36.70 -12.34 7.27
N PRO A 965 37.84 -11.76 7.69
CA PRO A 965 39.16 -11.98 7.08
C PRO A 965 39.67 -13.43 6.95
N PRO A 966 39.34 -14.38 7.87
CA PRO A 966 39.73 -15.79 7.74
C PRO A 966 39.09 -16.56 6.56
N ARG A 967 38.23 -15.94 5.75
CA ARG A 967 37.56 -16.59 4.61
C ARG A 967 38.18 -16.23 3.27
N THR A 968 37.94 -17.07 2.26
CA THR A 968 38.32 -16.83 0.86
C THR A 968 37.57 -15.63 0.28
N GLU A 969 36.26 -15.58 0.50
CA GLU A 969 35.46 -14.36 0.33
C GLU A 969 35.32 -13.68 1.69
N GLN A 970 35.95 -12.52 1.84
CA GLN A 970 35.99 -11.77 3.08
C GLN A 970 34.87 -10.74 3.19
N ARG A 971 34.24 -10.34 2.07
CA ARG A 971 33.15 -9.37 2.04
C ARG A 971 31.84 -10.06 2.37
N MET A 972 31.32 -9.84 3.57
CA MET A 972 30.18 -10.62 4.08
C MET A 972 28.86 -10.22 3.43
N HIS A 973 28.70 -8.98 2.94
CA HIS A 973 27.53 -8.62 2.12
C HIS A 973 27.48 -9.42 0.82
N LYS A 974 28.57 -9.42 0.04
CA LYS A 974 28.66 -10.26 -1.16
C LYS A 974 28.43 -11.74 -0.83
N LEU A 975 29.04 -12.26 0.24
CA LEU A 975 28.91 -13.65 0.63
C LEU A 975 27.46 -14.07 0.92
N HIS A 976 26.65 -13.22 1.56
CA HIS A 976 25.27 -13.57 1.92
C HIS A 976 24.25 -13.16 0.85
N ALA A 977 24.40 -11.98 0.25
CA ALA A 977 23.45 -11.46 -0.74
C ALA A 977 23.70 -12.06 -2.14
N ASN A 978 24.93 -12.01 -2.64
CA ASN A 978 25.27 -12.45 -4.00
C ASN A 978 25.65 -13.94 -4.04
N ASP A 979 26.61 -14.36 -3.23
CA ASP A 979 26.99 -15.77 -3.16
C ASP A 979 26.01 -16.58 -2.30
N GLY A 980 25.19 -15.94 -1.45
CA GLY A 980 24.22 -16.67 -0.64
C GLY A 980 22.83 -16.69 -1.28
N GLY A 981 22.46 -15.64 -2.01
CA GLY A 981 21.11 -15.43 -2.54
C GLY A 981 20.10 -15.01 -1.46
N PHE A 982 20.56 -14.67 -0.25
CA PHE A 982 19.69 -14.18 0.83
C PHE A 982 19.26 -12.75 0.58
N SER A 983 18.00 -12.46 0.90
CA SER A 983 17.51 -11.09 0.76
C SER A 983 17.98 -10.16 1.87
N CYS A 984 18.01 -8.85 1.59
CA CYS A 984 18.38 -7.84 2.58
C CYS A 984 17.49 -7.91 3.84
N ARG A 985 16.23 -8.35 3.72
CA ARG A 985 15.27 -8.49 4.85
C ARG A 985 15.72 -9.48 5.92
N VAL A 986 16.51 -10.47 5.51
CA VAL A 986 16.96 -11.56 6.37
C VAL A 986 17.81 -10.96 7.49
N CYS A 987 18.65 -9.99 7.14
CA CYS A 987 19.54 -9.33 8.08
C CYS A 987 19.00 -7.99 8.56
N HIS A 988 18.23 -7.26 7.75
CA HIS A 988 17.84 -5.89 8.03
C HIS A 988 16.33 -5.69 8.23
N VAL A 989 15.97 -4.92 9.26
CA VAL A 989 14.67 -4.25 9.32
C VAL A 989 14.67 -3.01 8.44
N THR A 990 13.50 -2.62 7.96
CA THR A 990 13.35 -1.49 7.04
C THR A 990 13.18 -0.14 7.73
N HIS A 991 12.86 -0.07 9.02
CA HIS A 991 12.65 1.22 9.73
C HIS A 991 13.65 1.45 10.85
N GLY A 992 13.73 0.54 11.83
CA GLY A 992 14.65 0.68 12.95
C GLY A 992 14.46 -0.40 14.00
N SER A 993 15.47 -0.53 14.86
CA SER A 993 15.50 -1.53 15.93
C SER A 993 15.82 -0.85 17.26
N PRO A 994 15.00 -1.06 18.30
CA PRO A 994 15.25 -0.46 19.61
C PRO A 994 16.52 -1.00 20.27
N THR A 995 16.93 -2.23 19.94
CA THR A 995 17.99 -2.97 20.63
C THR A 995 19.20 -3.26 19.76
N LEU A 996 19.05 -3.38 18.44
CA LEU A 996 20.14 -3.75 17.55
C LEU A 996 20.67 -2.54 16.76
N LEU A 997 21.99 -2.51 16.58
CA LEU A 997 22.68 -1.56 15.71
C LEU A 997 22.53 -1.94 14.23
N HIS A 998 22.84 -1.01 13.33
CA HIS A 998 22.91 -1.24 11.88
C HIS A 998 21.63 -1.76 11.22
N LEU A 999 20.46 -1.41 11.76
CA LEU A 999 19.15 -1.87 11.30
C LEU A 999 19.04 -3.38 11.27
N HIS A 1000 19.74 -4.11 12.16
CA HIS A 1000 19.65 -5.56 12.15
C HIS A 1000 18.28 -6.06 12.66
N ASN A 1001 17.83 -7.17 12.07
CA ASN A 1001 16.62 -7.85 12.44
C ASN A 1001 16.79 -8.66 13.74
N THR A 1002 15.92 -8.41 14.72
CA THR A 1002 15.88 -9.12 16.00
C THR A 1002 15.46 -10.58 15.86
N ASP A 1003 14.71 -10.90 14.81
CA ASP A 1003 14.24 -12.26 14.53
C ASP A 1003 15.39 -13.17 14.10
N HIS A 1004 16.56 -12.59 13.76
CA HIS A 1004 17.69 -13.31 13.20
C HIS A 1004 18.86 -13.46 14.20
N SER A 1005 18.57 -13.72 15.48
CA SER A 1005 19.49 -14.09 16.58
C SER A 1005 20.93 -13.56 16.46
N TYR A 1006 21.02 -12.26 16.21
CA TYR A 1006 22.27 -11.55 15.98
C TYR A 1006 22.80 -10.99 17.30
N GLU A 1007 24.05 -11.32 17.62
CA GLU A 1007 24.78 -10.80 18.76
C GLU A 1007 25.82 -9.78 18.26
N HIS A 1008 25.69 -8.54 18.72
CA HIS A 1008 26.66 -7.50 18.40
C HIS A 1008 27.86 -7.52 19.35
N ALA A 1009 29.06 -7.29 18.80
CA ALA A 1009 30.26 -7.03 19.59
C ALA A 1009 31.07 -5.88 18.95
N ASP A 1010 31.82 -5.13 19.75
CA ASP A 1010 32.56 -3.93 19.31
C ASP A 1010 33.45 -4.18 18.07
N LEU A 1011 33.96 -5.40 17.94
CA LEU A 1011 34.93 -5.78 16.92
C LEU A 1011 34.37 -6.85 15.97
N GLY A 1012 33.05 -7.05 15.95
CA GLY A 1012 32.42 -8.09 15.14
C GLY A 1012 30.97 -8.36 15.51
N GLY A 1013 30.63 -9.65 15.53
CA GLY A 1013 29.33 -10.14 15.98
C GLY A 1013 29.23 -11.63 15.77
N ALA A 1014 28.10 -12.21 16.14
CA ALA A 1014 27.80 -13.59 15.84
C ALA A 1014 26.33 -13.75 15.43
N CYS A 1015 26.08 -14.60 14.45
CA CYS A 1015 24.73 -15.04 14.13
C CYS A 1015 24.55 -16.47 14.66
N THR A 1016 23.49 -16.72 15.41
CA THR A 1016 23.14 -18.03 15.97
C THR A 1016 21.97 -18.67 15.22
N THR A 1017 21.85 -18.36 13.94
CA THR A 1017 20.58 -18.50 13.20
C THR A 1017 20.45 -19.84 12.50
N GLN A 1018 19.22 -20.21 12.19
CA GLN A 1018 18.89 -21.43 11.47
C GLN A 1018 19.39 -21.43 10.01
N CYS A 1019 19.77 -20.27 9.46
CA CYS A 1019 20.49 -20.16 8.19
C CYS A 1019 21.93 -20.72 8.23
N HIS A 1020 22.41 -21.15 9.41
CA HIS A 1020 23.67 -21.86 9.57
C HIS A 1020 23.41 -23.29 10.05
N ILE A 1021 23.93 -24.28 9.32
CA ILE A 1021 23.74 -25.73 9.60
C ILE A 1021 23.88 -26.04 11.10
N GLY A 1022 22.85 -26.68 11.67
CA GLY A 1022 22.78 -27.10 13.08
C GLY A 1022 22.61 -25.97 14.09
N GLY A 1023 22.19 -24.76 13.65
CA GLY A 1023 22.08 -23.58 14.52
C GLY A 1023 23.42 -23.11 15.09
N ALA A 1024 24.54 -23.53 14.47
CA ALA A 1024 25.86 -23.27 15.01
C ALA A 1024 26.19 -21.78 14.98
N ARG A 1025 26.51 -21.20 16.15
CA ARG A 1025 26.98 -19.82 16.31
C ARG A 1025 28.15 -19.53 15.36
N ARG A 1026 27.96 -18.61 14.41
CA ARG A 1026 29.01 -18.14 13.50
C ARG A 1026 29.44 -16.75 13.90
N ALA A 1027 30.59 -16.66 14.57
CA ALA A 1027 31.23 -15.40 14.87
C ALA A 1027 31.93 -14.84 13.62
N TYR A 1028 31.88 -13.53 13.46
CA TYR A 1028 32.68 -12.78 12.50
C TYR A 1028 33.37 -11.62 13.22
N VAL A 1029 34.51 -11.18 12.68
CA VAL A 1029 35.40 -10.21 13.30
C VAL A 1029 35.79 -9.19 12.23
N ARG A 1030 35.62 -7.89 12.49
CA ARG A 1030 35.83 -6.81 11.51
C ARG A 1030 37.29 -6.62 11.13
N THR A 1031 38.23 -6.92 12.03
CA THR A 1031 39.67 -7.12 11.75
C THR A 1031 40.37 -7.38 13.09
N SER A 1032 41.25 -8.39 13.09
CA SER A 1032 42.31 -8.64 14.10
C SER A 1032 42.01 -8.22 15.54
N VAL A 1033 41.01 -8.82 16.16
CA VAL A 1033 41.10 -9.08 17.60
C VAL A 1033 41.62 -10.49 17.73
N THR A 1034 42.92 -10.60 17.52
CA THR A 1034 43.70 -11.26 18.55
C THR A 1034 43.19 -10.67 19.87
N ALA A 1035 42.37 -11.40 20.63
CA ALA A 1035 42.00 -11.03 21.99
C ALA A 1035 43.27 -10.53 22.64
N THR A 1036 43.36 -9.24 23.01
CA THR A 1036 44.62 -8.51 23.26
C THR A 1036 45.74 -9.43 23.75
N ILE A 1037 46.41 -10.06 22.79
CA ILE A 1037 47.69 -10.72 22.90
C ILE A 1037 48.56 -9.58 22.47
N THR A 1038 49.16 -8.94 23.45
CA THR A 1038 49.81 -7.66 23.30
C THR A 1038 50.77 -7.72 22.12
N GLN A 1039 50.51 -6.95 21.07
CA GLN A 1039 51.52 -6.72 20.04
C GLN A 1039 52.81 -6.28 20.74
N PRO A 1040 54.00 -6.74 20.31
CA PRO A 1040 55.22 -6.37 20.97
C PRO A 1040 55.36 -4.85 20.97
N THR A 1041 55.45 -4.25 22.15
CA THR A 1041 55.41 -2.77 22.28
C THR A 1041 56.70 -2.10 21.82
N SER A 1042 57.75 -2.89 21.60
CA SER A 1042 59.02 -2.44 21.03
C SER A 1042 59.82 -3.61 20.50
N PHE A 1043 60.48 -3.41 19.36
CA PHE A 1043 61.58 -4.24 18.90
C PHE A 1043 62.89 -3.54 19.26
N THR A 1044 63.82 -4.22 19.93
CA THR A 1044 65.16 -3.69 20.17
C THR A 1044 66.14 -4.77 19.75
N VAL A 1045 66.97 -4.48 18.74
CA VAL A 1045 68.16 -5.27 18.45
C VAL A 1045 69.28 -4.67 19.30
N PRO A 1046 69.72 -5.32 20.38
CA PRO A 1046 70.89 -4.83 21.11
C PRO A 1046 72.09 -5.11 20.22
N VAL A 1047 72.64 -4.09 19.56
CA VAL A 1047 73.93 -4.17 18.88
C VAL A 1047 75.01 -4.21 19.97
N SER A 1048 75.23 -5.38 20.56
CA SER A 1048 76.37 -5.60 21.45
C SER A 1048 77.50 -6.27 20.68
N ALA A 1049 78.63 -5.58 20.62
CA ALA A 1049 79.94 -5.99 20.10
C ALA A 1049 80.10 -5.98 18.56
N GLY A 1050 80.49 -4.81 18.02
CA GLY A 1050 81.51 -4.76 16.96
C GLY A 1050 81.10 -4.94 15.50
N TYR A 1051 79.80 -5.03 15.17
CA TYR A 1051 79.34 -5.11 13.77
C TYR A 1051 78.47 -3.90 13.41
N THR A 1052 78.89 -3.12 12.40
CA THR A 1052 78.11 -2.00 11.85
C THR A 1052 77.31 -2.47 10.63
N GLY A 1053 75.99 -2.58 10.78
CA GLY A 1053 75.04 -2.69 9.67
C GLY A 1053 73.97 -1.61 9.79
N THR A 1054 73.68 -0.90 8.70
CA THR A 1054 72.56 0.04 8.60
C THR A 1054 71.23 -0.70 8.43
N TRP A 1055 70.10 -0.04 8.73
CA TRP A 1055 68.71 -0.53 8.61
C TRP A 1055 68.37 -1.25 7.28
N SER A 1056 69.21 -1.09 6.26
CA SER A 1056 69.12 -1.75 4.95
C SER A 1056 69.34 -3.27 4.93
N ALA A 1057 69.83 -3.89 6.01
CA ALA A 1057 70.03 -5.34 6.09
C ALA A 1057 68.81 -6.12 6.61
N ILE A 1058 67.80 -5.42 7.13
CA ILE A 1058 66.48 -5.98 7.47
C ILE A 1058 65.52 -5.42 6.42
N VAL A 1059 65.10 -6.24 5.48
CA VAL A 1059 64.13 -5.81 4.47
C VAL A 1059 62.74 -6.18 4.98
N SER A 1060 61.95 -5.20 5.43
CA SER A 1060 60.51 -5.41 5.59
C SER A 1060 59.95 -5.63 4.18
N ARG A 1061 59.48 -6.84 3.87
CA ARG A 1061 58.84 -7.08 2.57
C ARG A 1061 57.49 -6.37 2.48
N ASP A 1062 56.83 -6.19 3.63
CA ASP A 1062 55.63 -5.39 3.90
C ASP A 1062 55.52 -5.09 5.41
N ALA A 1063 54.41 -4.48 5.87
CA ALA A 1063 54.21 -4.05 7.26
C ALA A 1063 54.06 -5.21 8.28
N THR A 1064 54.17 -6.48 7.86
CA THR A 1064 53.90 -7.66 8.70
C THR A 1064 55.00 -8.73 8.71
N SER A 1065 55.92 -8.78 7.73
CA SER A 1065 57.02 -9.76 7.68
C SER A 1065 58.39 -9.13 7.99
N LEU A 1066 59.15 -9.77 8.90
CA LEU A 1066 60.55 -9.44 9.18
C LEU A 1066 61.49 -10.47 8.54
N VAL A 1067 62.24 -10.06 7.51
CA VAL A 1067 63.31 -10.88 6.93
C VAL A 1067 64.67 -10.40 7.45
N VAL A 1068 65.40 -11.29 8.12
CA VAL A 1068 66.75 -11.02 8.63
C VAL A 1068 67.74 -11.86 7.83
N GLY A 1069 68.61 -11.18 7.07
CA GLY A 1069 69.75 -11.80 6.38
C GLY A 1069 71.03 -11.71 7.20
N GLU A 1070 71.85 -12.76 7.19
CA GLU A 1070 73.17 -12.74 7.83
C GLU A 1070 74.13 -11.85 7.02
N ILE A 1071 74.67 -10.78 7.61
CA ILE A 1071 75.62 -9.88 6.93
C ILE A 1071 77.00 -10.55 6.90
N GLY A 1072 77.48 -10.90 5.70
CA GLY A 1072 78.78 -11.55 5.53
C GLY A 1072 79.97 -10.67 5.96
N GLY A 1073 80.78 -11.17 6.89
CA GLY A 1073 82.03 -10.53 7.32
C GLY A 1073 82.89 -11.46 8.18
N ALA A 1074 84.06 -11.85 7.66
CA ALA A 1074 84.98 -12.78 8.28
C ALA A 1074 85.77 -12.19 9.45
N SER A 1075 85.73 -12.85 10.62
CA SER A 1075 86.88 -13.23 11.48
C SER A 1075 86.38 -13.74 12.83
N ALA A 1076 87.06 -14.75 13.37
CA ALA A 1076 86.71 -15.45 14.60
C ALA A 1076 86.44 -14.51 15.79
N VAL A 1077 85.25 -14.63 16.40
CA VAL A 1077 84.91 -14.02 17.69
C VAL A 1077 85.27 -15.01 18.81
N PRO A 1078 85.87 -14.57 19.93
CA PRO A 1078 86.19 -15.44 21.07
C PRO A 1078 84.95 -16.14 21.65
N PRO A 1079 85.07 -17.35 22.22
CA PRO A 1079 83.95 -18.22 22.60
C PRO A 1079 83.03 -17.72 23.75
N ASP A 1080 83.25 -16.51 24.29
CA ASP A 1080 82.75 -16.16 25.63
C ASP A 1080 81.67 -15.06 25.65
N LEU A 1081 81.28 -14.40 24.54
CA LEU A 1081 80.16 -13.42 24.47
C LEU A 1081 79.67 -13.12 23.01
N PRO A 1082 78.42 -12.67 22.79
CA PRO A 1082 77.23 -13.46 22.43
C PRO A 1082 76.85 -13.37 20.94
N ALA A 1083 75.98 -14.30 20.53
CA ALA A 1083 75.24 -14.43 19.25
C ALA A 1083 75.41 -13.40 18.12
N VAL A 1084 75.54 -13.95 16.91
CA VAL A 1084 75.60 -13.24 15.61
C VAL A 1084 74.44 -12.30 15.41
N PHE A 1085 73.24 -12.73 15.81
CA PHE A 1085 72.11 -11.84 15.98
C PHE A 1085 71.17 -12.37 17.08
N ALA A 1086 70.49 -11.44 17.73
CA ALA A 1086 69.42 -11.70 18.67
C ALA A 1086 68.26 -10.74 18.40
N ILE A 1087 67.05 -11.30 18.34
CA ILE A 1087 65.81 -10.60 18.10
C ILE A 1087 64.99 -10.68 19.38
N GLU A 1088 64.79 -9.56 20.07
CA GLU A 1088 63.99 -9.50 21.30
C GLU A 1088 62.60 -8.93 21.03
N ILE A 1089 61.59 -9.61 21.58
CA ILE A 1089 60.16 -9.37 21.38
C ILE A 1089 59.52 -9.27 22.76
N GLY A 1090 59.04 -8.08 23.14
CA GLY A 1090 58.46 -7.81 24.46
C GLY A 1090 56.95 -7.63 24.41
N PHE A 1091 56.20 -8.46 25.15
CA PHE A 1091 54.76 -8.40 25.35
C PHE A 1091 54.48 -7.76 26.71
N THR A 1092 53.62 -6.75 26.82
CA THR A 1092 53.27 -6.10 28.11
C THR A 1092 51.79 -6.31 28.46
N GLY A 1093 51.38 -6.18 29.73
CA GLY A 1093 49.96 -6.26 30.09
C GLY A 1093 49.32 -7.65 29.98
N THR A 1094 50.09 -8.73 29.98
CA THR A 1094 49.52 -10.10 30.02
C THR A 1094 48.93 -10.35 31.42
N PRO A 1095 47.66 -10.78 31.58
CA PRO A 1095 47.04 -10.91 32.92
C PRO A 1095 47.51 -12.14 33.71
N SER A 1096 47.89 -13.22 33.02
CA SER A 1096 48.47 -14.46 33.58
C SER A 1096 49.63 -14.94 32.71
N LEU A 1097 50.46 -15.87 33.20
CA LEU A 1097 51.47 -16.51 32.36
C LEU A 1097 50.75 -17.30 31.24
N PRO A 1098 51.06 -17.04 29.95
CA PRO A 1098 50.54 -17.85 28.85
C PRO A 1098 51.11 -19.27 28.89
N SER A 1099 50.40 -20.27 28.37
CA SER A 1099 50.92 -21.65 28.30
C SER A 1099 52.07 -21.82 27.30
N GLY A 1100 52.20 -20.92 26.32
CA GLY A 1100 53.28 -20.96 25.34
C GLY A 1100 53.38 -19.75 24.41
N VAL A 1101 54.39 -19.79 23.55
CA VAL A 1101 54.63 -18.85 22.46
C VAL A 1101 54.62 -19.59 21.12
N GLU A 1102 53.92 -19.03 20.14
CA GLU A 1102 53.83 -19.52 18.76
C GLU A 1102 54.56 -18.54 17.82
N PHE A 1103 55.40 -19.07 16.95
CA PHE A 1103 55.97 -18.34 15.83
C PHE A 1103 55.48 -18.92 14.51
N ARG A 1104 55.07 -18.04 13.59
CA ARG A 1104 54.80 -18.38 12.19
C ARG A 1104 55.87 -17.78 11.32
N GLY A 1105 56.43 -18.60 10.46
CA GLY A 1105 57.55 -18.18 9.64
C GLY A 1105 58.40 -19.35 9.20
N ARG A 1106 59.62 -19.07 8.76
CA ARG A 1106 60.62 -20.09 8.43
C ARG A 1106 62.00 -19.66 8.88
N TYR A 1107 62.83 -20.65 9.16
CA TYR A 1107 64.26 -20.49 9.30
C TYR A 1107 64.94 -21.46 8.35
N ALA A 1108 65.64 -20.96 7.33
CA ALA A 1108 66.41 -21.78 6.41
C ALA A 1108 67.90 -21.64 6.76
N GLY A 1109 68.40 -22.61 7.52
CA GLY A 1109 69.78 -22.68 8.02
C GLY A 1109 70.60 -23.85 7.45
N SER A 1110 71.91 -23.68 7.28
CA SER A 1110 72.85 -24.74 6.91
C SER A 1110 73.04 -25.76 8.05
N PRO A 1111 73.38 -27.04 7.75
CA PRO A 1111 73.65 -28.05 8.77
C PRO A 1111 74.79 -27.61 9.71
N GLY A 1112 74.48 -27.43 11.02
CA GLY A 1112 75.43 -27.00 12.04
C GLY A 1112 75.14 -25.62 12.67
N HIS A 1113 74.23 -24.85 12.08
CA HIS A 1113 73.75 -23.56 12.63
C HIS A 1113 72.37 -23.73 13.27
N THR A 1114 72.20 -23.26 14.50
CA THR A 1114 71.05 -23.61 15.33
C THR A 1114 70.47 -22.37 15.99
N VAL A 1115 69.21 -22.08 15.68
CA VAL A 1115 68.47 -20.97 16.29
C VAL A 1115 67.73 -21.47 17.51
N TYR A 1116 67.80 -20.71 18.61
CA TYR A 1116 67.03 -20.98 19.81
C TYR A 1116 66.00 -19.89 20.08
N VAL A 1117 64.86 -20.29 20.66
CA VAL A 1117 63.89 -19.37 21.25
C VAL A 1117 64.10 -19.37 22.76
N GLN A 1118 64.11 -18.20 23.37
CA GLN A 1118 64.35 -18.02 24.80
C GLN A 1118 63.28 -17.11 25.42
N ALA A 1119 62.97 -17.30 26.70
CA ALA A 1119 62.18 -16.35 27.50
C ALA A 1119 63.05 -15.71 28.57
N PHE A 1120 62.79 -14.44 28.88
CA PHE A 1120 63.48 -13.75 29.97
C PHE A 1120 62.91 -14.19 31.31
N ASP A 1121 63.76 -14.71 32.19
CA ASP A 1121 63.39 -15.06 33.56
C ASP A 1121 63.61 -13.84 34.47
N TYR A 1122 62.52 -13.24 34.92
CA TYR A 1122 62.57 -12.05 35.77
C TYR A 1122 63.04 -12.34 37.20
N SER A 1123 63.08 -13.60 37.63
CA SER A 1123 63.58 -13.98 38.95
C SER A 1123 65.11 -14.04 38.98
N SER A 1124 65.74 -14.54 37.91
CA SER A 1124 67.20 -14.62 37.78
C SER A 1124 67.80 -13.42 37.04
N GLY A 1125 67.00 -12.67 36.29
CA GLY A 1125 67.46 -11.60 35.41
C GLY A 1125 68.20 -12.12 34.17
N THR A 1126 67.99 -13.39 33.79
CA THR A 1126 68.71 -14.05 32.69
C THR A 1126 67.76 -14.64 31.65
N TRP A 1127 68.26 -14.88 30.43
CA TRP A 1127 67.51 -15.54 29.36
C TRP A 1127 67.58 -17.06 29.47
N SER A 1128 66.43 -17.73 29.40
CA SER A 1128 66.30 -19.19 29.48
C SER A 1128 65.83 -19.76 28.14
N THR A 1129 66.52 -20.76 27.60
CA THR A 1129 66.13 -21.42 26.35
C THR A 1129 64.85 -22.24 26.51
N LEU A 1130 63.89 -22.01 25.62
CA LEU A 1130 62.64 -22.73 25.55
C LEU A 1130 62.83 -23.96 24.65
N GLY A 1131 62.92 -25.14 25.27
CA GLY A 1131 62.88 -26.42 24.57
C GLY A 1131 63.90 -26.60 23.43
N SER A 1132 63.45 -27.32 22.39
CA SER A 1132 64.27 -27.64 21.22
C SER A 1132 64.50 -26.42 20.31
N PRO A 1133 65.62 -26.40 19.56
CA PRO A 1133 65.89 -25.32 18.62
C PRO A 1133 64.85 -25.22 17.51
N TRP A 1134 64.77 -24.03 16.88
CA TRP A 1134 63.89 -23.78 15.74
C TRP A 1134 64.30 -24.70 14.56
N PRO A 1135 63.38 -25.53 14.04
CA PRO A 1135 63.68 -26.39 12.90
C PRO A 1135 64.15 -25.61 11.67
N SER A 1136 65.24 -26.07 11.05
CA SER A 1136 65.70 -25.53 9.76
C SER A 1136 64.85 -26.09 8.61
N THR A 1137 64.05 -25.25 7.96
CA THR A 1137 63.26 -25.59 6.77
C THR A 1137 63.03 -24.36 5.90
N ALA A 1138 63.04 -24.56 4.57
CA ALA A 1138 62.77 -23.52 3.60
C ALA A 1138 61.26 -23.18 3.46
N VAL A 1139 60.38 -24.00 4.05
CA VAL A 1139 58.92 -23.86 3.97
C VAL A 1139 58.39 -23.16 5.23
N PRO A 1140 57.60 -22.08 5.11
CA PRO A 1140 56.92 -21.47 6.25
C PRO A 1140 56.05 -22.47 7.01
N GLY A 1141 56.13 -22.44 8.33
CA GLY A 1141 55.39 -23.32 9.23
C GLY A 1141 55.02 -22.61 10.54
N VAL A 1142 54.34 -23.35 11.40
CA VAL A 1142 53.94 -22.91 12.74
C VAL A 1142 54.76 -23.68 13.77
N TYR A 1143 55.43 -22.97 14.67
CA TYR A 1143 56.32 -23.54 15.68
C TYR A 1143 55.95 -23.02 17.06
N THR A 1144 55.85 -23.91 18.04
CA THR A 1144 55.39 -23.56 19.38
C THR A 1144 56.40 -23.98 20.45
N TRP A 1145 56.49 -23.18 21.50
CA TRP A 1145 57.30 -23.45 22.68
C TRP A 1145 56.52 -23.17 23.94
N ALA A 1146 56.55 -24.11 24.90
CA ALA A 1146 55.84 -23.96 26.15
C ALA A 1146 56.52 -22.94 27.08
N LEU A 1147 55.70 -22.14 27.76
CA LEU A 1147 56.13 -21.19 28.80
C LEU A 1147 55.68 -21.72 30.15
N THR A 1148 56.47 -22.63 30.72
CA THR A 1148 56.08 -23.35 31.94
C THR A 1148 56.58 -22.71 33.24
N ASN A 1149 57.49 -21.75 33.16
CA ASN A 1149 58.05 -21.07 34.33
C ASN A 1149 57.29 -19.76 34.61
N PRO A 1150 56.62 -19.62 35.78
CA PRO A 1150 55.88 -18.41 36.13
C PRO A 1150 56.76 -17.15 36.18
N SER A 1151 58.06 -17.31 36.38
CA SER A 1151 59.03 -16.21 36.39
C SER A 1151 59.29 -15.60 35.00
N PHE A 1152 58.77 -16.20 33.92
CA PHE A 1152 58.82 -15.61 32.57
C PHE A 1152 57.84 -14.44 32.37
N ARG A 1153 56.94 -14.22 33.34
CA ARG A 1153 56.06 -13.06 33.38
C ARG A 1153 56.43 -12.16 34.56
N ARG A 1154 56.70 -10.89 34.29
CA ARG A 1154 56.89 -9.89 35.34
C ARG A 1154 55.56 -9.63 36.05
N ALA A 1155 55.50 -9.92 37.34
CA ALA A 1155 54.26 -9.84 38.12
C ALA A 1155 53.63 -8.43 38.15
N ALA A 1156 54.46 -7.39 38.13
CA ALA A 1156 54.03 -5.99 38.33
C ALA A 1156 53.16 -5.44 37.18
N ASP A 1157 53.46 -5.82 35.95
CA ASP A 1157 52.84 -5.25 34.74
C ASP A 1157 52.52 -6.28 33.65
N GLY A 1158 52.77 -7.56 33.95
CA GLY A 1158 52.50 -8.65 33.02
C GLY A 1158 53.43 -8.66 31.81
N GLU A 1159 54.66 -8.16 31.94
CA GLU A 1159 55.62 -8.22 30.84
C GLU A 1159 56.15 -9.65 30.63
N VAL A 1160 56.12 -10.13 29.39
CA VAL A 1160 56.77 -11.37 28.93
C VAL A 1160 57.72 -10.99 27.81
N ARG A 1161 59.00 -11.37 27.90
CA ARG A 1161 60.00 -11.11 26.86
C ARG A 1161 60.48 -12.41 26.25
N ILE A 1162 60.41 -12.49 24.93
CA ILE A 1162 60.87 -13.62 24.13
C ILE A 1162 62.03 -13.16 23.26
N ARG A 1163 63.02 -14.03 23.06
CA ARG A 1163 64.17 -13.76 22.21
C ARG A 1163 64.44 -14.91 21.28
N VAL A 1164 64.65 -14.61 20.00
CA VAL A 1164 65.19 -15.55 19.02
C VAL A 1164 66.68 -15.26 18.89
N ILE A 1165 67.53 -16.26 19.10
CA ILE A 1165 68.98 -16.08 19.15
C ILE A 1165 69.69 -17.06 18.21
N HIS A 1166 70.63 -16.53 17.44
CA HIS A 1166 71.51 -17.29 16.55
C HIS A 1166 72.98 -17.21 17.04
N PRO A 1167 73.49 -18.24 17.75
CA PRO A 1167 74.79 -18.17 18.40
C PRO A 1167 76.01 -18.36 17.48
N GLN A 1168 75.89 -18.98 16.29
CA GLN A 1168 77.05 -19.36 15.46
C GLN A 1168 77.35 -18.42 14.26
N PRO A 1169 78.54 -17.81 14.12
CA PRO A 1169 78.88 -16.91 12.98
C PRO A 1169 79.18 -17.63 11.67
N GLY A 1170 78.84 -17.01 10.52
CA GLY A 1170 79.63 -17.14 9.30
C GLY A 1170 79.00 -17.78 8.06
N ASP A 1171 77.67 -17.79 7.87
CA ASP A 1171 77.07 -18.29 6.61
C ASP A 1171 76.05 -17.30 6.00
N PRO A 1172 76.40 -16.59 4.91
CA PRO A 1172 75.52 -15.60 4.28
C PRO A 1172 74.27 -16.21 3.60
N THR A 1173 74.11 -17.54 3.60
CA THR A 1173 72.94 -18.20 3.03
C THR A 1173 71.76 -18.34 4.00
N HIS A 1174 71.92 -17.94 5.27
CA HIS A 1174 70.82 -17.97 6.24
C HIS A 1174 69.75 -16.93 5.97
N SER A 1175 68.50 -17.39 6.01
CA SER A 1175 67.35 -16.51 6.02
C SER A 1175 66.36 -16.94 7.09
N MET A 1176 65.95 -15.97 7.90
CA MET A 1176 64.84 -16.12 8.81
C MET A 1176 63.75 -15.14 8.39
N ASP A 1177 62.54 -15.68 8.24
CA ASP A 1177 61.33 -14.93 7.94
C ASP A 1177 60.36 -15.17 9.09
N ILE A 1178 60.13 -14.14 9.90
CA ILE A 1178 59.13 -14.19 10.97
C ILE A 1178 57.94 -13.37 10.47
N ASP A 1179 56.84 -14.09 10.21
CA ASP A 1179 55.58 -13.53 9.74
C ASP A 1179 54.72 -13.07 10.91
N SER A 1180 54.66 -13.86 11.99
CA SER A 1180 53.96 -13.43 13.21
C SER A 1180 54.40 -14.21 14.46
N VAL A 1181 54.24 -13.58 15.63
CA VAL A 1181 54.56 -14.17 16.94
C VAL A 1181 53.41 -13.91 17.91
N TRP A 1182 52.97 -14.94 18.62
CA TRP A 1182 51.79 -14.92 19.48
C TRP A 1182 52.08 -15.58 20.81
N LEU A 1183 51.54 -15.04 21.90
CA LEU A 1183 51.38 -15.78 23.16
C LEU A 1183 50.00 -16.45 23.13
N TYR A 1184 49.88 -17.71 23.50
CA TYR A 1184 48.59 -18.40 23.57
C TYR A 1184 48.30 -18.91 25.00
N PRO A 1185 47.02 -18.94 25.41
CA PRO A 1185 46.62 -19.25 26.78
C PRO A 1185 47.01 -20.64 27.24
#